data_AF-W5JE72-F1
#
_entry.id   AF-W5JE72-F1
#
_cell.length_a   1.000
_cell.length_b   1.000
_cell.length_c   1.000
_cell.angle_alpha   90.00
_cell.angle_beta   90.00
_cell.angle_gamma   90.00
#
_symmetry.space_group_name_H-M   'P 1'
#
loop_
_entity.id
_entity.type
_entity.pdbx_description
1 polymer ?
#
loop_
_entity_poly.entity_id
_entity_poly.type
_entity_poly.pdbx_seq_one_letter_code
_entity_poly.pdbx_strand_id
1 'polypeptide(L)'
;MSINIWKRILRPSIKSLQYQTSRNIQHGVKITEQCSNPASRGLVLGVYADENDRLDIGVLTPTAAKYNESYTSGKLLELLRLAGPMPRRGEVRILYNLEPTYSAVAVCGLGSECLGYDDVEKMDISKEAIRIAAARGCQELQSLETSRIYVEDFGHAESAAEGAHMGLWVNQELRAVNNRKFIPQLQLYYEPELPCDANGWRIGLAKAEAQNLARQLQETPSNHMTPTTFAQNVVQILCNSGVNVEVKVKGWAENQEMTSFLTVAKGSCEPPIFLELSYYGTDTKVPPIILIGQGNTYDSGGLCLKPIEALTDMRGDMTGAACVVAASRAIAALKLPVNIRALIPLCENMIGCNAMKPGDVIQVRNGKSIEIVKTSNEAPLVLVDALLYAEHFGPKYIVDVSTISKAVIESFGKVCSAVFTNSEDLWQRMQNASIHTGDRVWRLPLWDYYREQICSAEHVDVQNMGQGQGANSCKAAAFLREFLPCGQWIHIDALNVLKTKGNDFPYIRRGMTGRPTRTLIEFIAQSVVPTTLLLRHRDADISKYRRTIASLSALPDTHQMLQKTCRDFADNELIPNAAKFDREHLFPAEQIRQMGELGLMAVSVKEEYGGTGLDYLAYAIAMEEISRGCASAGVIMSVNNSLYLGPLTHFGNEEQHQQFVVGYTDGTKVGCFALSEPGNGSDAGAASTTAIRRGDHWVLNGTKCWITNGYEAGAAVVFATTDKSLKHKGISAFIVPKDTPGFSLGKKEDKLGIRGSSTCSLIFEDCAIPAANLLGEPGFGFKIAMQTLDAGRIGIASQALGIAQASLECAVDYANKRIAFGKPIAKLQAIQSKLADMATQLEAARLLTWRAAWLKDNKKPFTKEAAQAKLAASEAATYCAHQCIQVLGGMGYVSDMPAERHYRDARITEIYEGTSEIQRLVIAGAVLKELTK
;
A
#
# COMPACT_ATOMS: atom_id res chain seq x y z
N MET A 1 2.68 0.64 2.66
CA MET A 1 3.34 0.23 1.40
C MET A 1 4.78 -0.27 1.58
N SER A 2 5.61 0.27 2.48
CA SER A 2 7.04 -0.09 2.63
C SER A 2 7.32 -1.58 2.92
N ILE A 3 6.59 -2.20 3.87
CA ILE A 3 6.80 -3.60 4.28
C ILE A 3 6.68 -4.59 3.10
N ASN A 4 5.75 -4.38 2.16
CA ASN A 4 5.54 -5.26 1.00
C ASN A 4 6.57 -5.05 -0.13
N ILE A 5 7.18 -3.86 -0.21
CA ILE A 5 8.28 -3.57 -1.15
C ILE A 5 9.54 -4.31 -0.70
N TRP A 6 9.84 -4.24 0.60
CA TRP A 6 11.02 -4.88 1.18
C TRP A 6 10.90 -6.40 1.35
N LYS A 7 9.72 -6.92 1.73
CA LYS A 7 9.45 -8.37 1.82
C LYS A 7 9.60 -9.09 0.47
N ARG A 8 9.45 -8.39 -0.66
CA ARG A 8 9.68 -8.95 -2.01
C ARG A 8 11.15 -8.94 -2.45
N ILE A 9 11.96 -7.99 -1.97
CA ILE A 9 13.38 -7.85 -2.33
C ILE A 9 14.25 -8.87 -1.56
N LEU A 10 13.85 -9.23 -0.34
CA LEU A 10 14.63 -10.11 0.55
C LEU A 10 14.06 -11.53 0.55
N ARG A 11 14.38 -12.35 -0.46
CA ARG A 11 14.24 -13.83 -0.35
C ARG A 11 15.45 -14.41 0.39
N PRO A 12 15.27 -15.36 1.33
CA PRO A 12 16.33 -15.79 2.24
C PRO A 12 17.34 -16.73 1.56
N SER A 13 18.62 -16.53 1.84
CA SER A 13 19.61 -17.60 1.89
C SER A 13 19.81 -17.98 3.35
N ILE A 14 19.46 -19.21 3.73
CA ILE A 14 19.45 -19.74 5.11
C ILE A 14 20.87 -20.04 5.65
N LYS A 15 21.93 -19.45 5.09
CA LYS A 15 23.31 -19.71 5.55
C LYS A 15 24.17 -18.44 5.61
N SER A 16 23.88 -17.54 6.55
CA SER A 16 24.90 -16.61 7.10
C SER A 16 24.41 -15.95 8.40
N LEU A 17 23.99 -16.76 9.37
CA LEU A 17 23.84 -16.32 10.76
C LEU A 17 25.22 -16.36 11.42
N GLN A 18 26.05 -15.35 11.12
CA GLN A 18 27.23 -14.92 11.88
C GLN A 18 28.05 -13.99 10.97
N TYR A 19 27.93 -12.68 11.12
CA TYR A 19 29.05 -11.78 10.79
C TYR A 19 29.05 -10.54 11.69
N GLN A 20 29.94 -10.63 12.68
CA GLN A 20 30.78 -9.60 13.30
C GLN A 20 30.37 -8.13 13.16
N THR A 21 29.75 -7.60 14.21
CA THR A 21 29.97 -6.21 14.66
C THR A 21 31.43 -6.07 15.13
N SER A 22 32.26 -5.35 14.37
CA SER A 22 33.60 -4.88 14.76
C SER A 22 33.54 -3.35 14.75
N ARG A 23 34.17 -2.55 15.61
CA ARG A 23 35.11 -2.67 16.74
C ARG A 23 35.15 -1.27 17.40
N ASN A 24 35.63 -1.21 18.65
CA ASN A 24 36.08 -0.04 19.45
C ASN A 24 35.17 0.27 20.66
N ILE A 25 35.63 0.33 21.92
CA ILE A 25 36.92 0.15 22.59
C ILE A 25 36.57 -0.50 23.95
N GLN A 26 37.16 -1.66 24.28
CA GLN A 26 37.09 -2.20 25.63
C GLN A 26 38.00 -1.35 26.52
N HIS A 27 37.41 -0.56 27.42
CA HIS A 27 38.11 -0.17 28.64
C HIS A 27 37.79 -1.22 29.70
N GLY A 28 38.81 -2.04 30.00
CA GLY A 28 38.74 -3.00 31.09
C GLY A 28 38.70 -2.27 32.42
N VAL A 29 37.55 -2.29 33.08
CA VAL A 29 37.45 -2.10 34.52
C VAL A 29 36.95 -3.42 35.09
N LYS A 30 37.83 -4.12 35.82
CA LYS A 30 37.42 -5.24 36.68
C LYS A 30 36.54 -4.66 37.78
N ILE A 31 35.25 -4.97 37.75
CA ILE A 31 34.35 -4.76 38.89
C ILE A 31 34.09 -6.12 39.52
N THR A 32 34.65 -6.27 40.71
CA THR A 32 34.46 -7.38 41.65
C THR A 32 33.00 -7.49 42.08
N GLU A 33 32.50 -8.74 42.16
CA GLU A 33 31.19 -9.08 42.69
C GLU A 33 31.01 -8.61 44.14
N GLN A 34 30.06 -7.70 44.36
CA GLN A 34 29.39 -7.48 45.65
C GLN A 34 27.93 -7.10 45.40
N CYS A 35 27.04 -7.64 46.22
CA CYS A 35 25.58 -7.62 46.09
C CYS A 35 24.95 -6.21 45.95
N SER A 36 24.77 -5.75 44.71
CA SER A 36 23.74 -4.80 44.26
C SER A 36 23.83 -4.64 42.74
N ASN A 37 23.32 -5.61 41.97
CA ASN A 37 23.46 -5.56 40.51
C ASN A 37 22.60 -4.42 39.92
N PRO A 38 23.18 -3.47 39.16
CA PRO A 38 22.45 -2.31 38.64
C PRO A 38 21.53 -2.69 37.48
N ALA A 39 20.41 -1.98 37.41
CA ALA A 39 19.35 -2.06 36.40
C ALA A 39 19.88 -2.10 34.94
N SER A 40 19.93 -3.29 34.30
CA SER A 40 20.63 -3.44 33.02
C SER A 40 19.75 -3.38 31.75
N ARG A 41 18.41 -3.42 31.87
CA ARG A 41 17.48 -3.46 30.72
C ARG A 41 16.30 -2.52 30.91
N GLY A 42 16.03 -1.69 29.90
CA GLY A 42 14.82 -0.88 29.79
C GLY A 42 13.90 -1.39 28.68
N LEU A 43 12.60 -1.14 28.82
CA LEU A 43 11.58 -1.48 27.82
C LEU A 43 10.78 -0.23 27.45
N VAL A 44 10.46 -0.07 26.18
CA VAL A 44 9.63 1.02 25.65
C VAL A 44 8.35 0.41 25.07
N LEU A 45 7.20 0.87 25.57
CA LEU A 45 5.85 0.44 25.20
C LEU A 45 4.94 1.63 24.88
N GLY A 46 3.85 1.40 24.17
CA GLY A 46 2.94 2.43 23.67
C GLY A 46 1.54 2.37 24.26
N VAL A 47 0.89 3.54 24.29
CA VAL A 47 -0.51 3.70 24.64
C VAL A 47 -1.17 4.74 23.73
N TYR A 48 -2.35 4.43 23.22
CA TYR A 48 -3.24 5.35 22.52
C TYR A 48 -4.19 6.02 23.52
N ALA A 49 -4.43 7.31 23.33
CA ALA A 49 -5.41 8.09 24.10
C ALA A 49 -5.83 9.33 23.31
N ASP A 50 -7.10 9.72 23.41
CA ASP A 50 -7.58 11.00 22.89
C ASP A 50 -6.96 12.15 23.68
N GLU A 51 -6.14 12.97 22.99
CA GLU A 51 -5.46 14.10 23.62
C GLU A 51 -6.43 15.19 24.10
N ASN A 52 -7.67 15.19 23.58
CA ASN A 52 -8.72 16.14 23.94
C ASN A 52 -9.56 15.68 25.13
N ASP A 53 -9.53 14.39 25.49
CA ASP A 53 -10.26 13.83 26.62
C ASP A 53 -9.31 13.43 27.76
N ARG A 54 -9.33 14.21 28.85
CA ARG A 54 -8.51 13.93 30.04
C ARG A 54 -8.98 12.69 30.82
N LEU A 55 -10.20 12.21 30.56
CA LEU A 55 -10.79 11.04 31.21
C LEU A 55 -10.65 9.76 30.36
N ASP A 56 -10.02 9.85 29.18
CA ASP A 56 -9.74 8.69 28.35
C ASP A 56 -8.93 7.64 29.15
N ILE A 57 -9.44 6.41 29.15
CA ILE A 57 -8.90 5.29 29.92
C ILE A 57 -7.68 4.63 29.25
N GLY A 58 -7.31 5.08 28.06
CA GLY A 58 -6.19 4.63 27.25
C GLY A 58 -6.34 3.21 26.71
N VAL A 59 -5.81 2.98 25.51
CA VAL A 59 -5.73 1.66 24.87
C VAL A 59 -4.25 1.34 24.67
N LEU A 60 -3.76 0.28 25.32
CA LEU A 60 -2.39 -0.19 25.10
C LEU A 60 -2.23 -0.71 23.68
N THR A 61 -1.05 -0.54 23.08
CA THR A 61 -0.72 -1.24 21.82
C THR A 61 -0.84 -2.76 22.01
N PRO A 62 -1.02 -3.55 20.94
CA PRO A 62 -1.16 -5.00 21.06
C PRO A 62 -0.01 -5.66 21.85
N THR A 63 1.21 -5.21 21.60
CA THR A 63 2.43 -5.67 22.28
C THR A 63 2.43 -5.24 23.75
N ALA A 64 2.11 -3.97 24.06
CA ALA A 64 2.01 -3.51 25.44
C ALA A 64 0.86 -4.17 26.23
N ALA A 65 -0.26 -4.46 25.58
CA ALA A 65 -1.39 -5.18 26.17
C ALA A 65 -1.01 -6.62 26.53
N LYS A 66 -0.31 -7.31 25.63
CA LYS A 66 0.22 -8.66 25.90
C LYS A 66 1.27 -8.66 27.00
N TYR A 67 2.14 -7.65 27.03
CA TYR A 67 3.09 -7.49 28.11
C TYR A 67 2.38 -7.28 29.47
N ASN A 68 1.36 -6.42 29.49
CA ASN A 68 0.55 -6.13 30.66
C ASN A 68 -0.12 -7.39 31.23
N GLU A 69 -0.74 -8.19 30.37
CA GLU A 69 -1.42 -9.44 30.73
C GLU A 69 -0.41 -10.50 31.22
N SER A 70 0.61 -10.79 30.40
CA SER A 70 1.43 -12.00 30.55
C SER A 70 2.54 -11.87 31.59
N TYR A 71 3.11 -10.68 31.78
CA TYR A 71 4.28 -10.48 32.66
C TYR A 71 3.99 -9.63 33.88
N THR A 72 2.99 -8.73 33.80
CA THR A 72 2.66 -7.83 34.92
C THR A 72 1.33 -8.14 35.60
N SER A 73 0.54 -9.10 35.08
CA SER A 73 -0.79 -9.44 35.61
C SER A 73 -1.71 -8.22 35.75
N GLY A 74 -1.69 -7.30 34.79
CA GLY A 74 -2.51 -6.08 34.78
C GLY A 74 -1.92 -4.86 35.49
N LYS A 75 -0.82 -5.03 36.23
CA LYS A 75 -0.20 -3.97 37.05
C LYS A 75 0.30 -2.78 36.23
N LEU A 76 0.76 -2.99 35.00
CA LEU A 76 1.21 -1.90 34.12
C LEU A 76 0.07 -0.89 33.87
N LEU A 77 -1.11 -1.37 33.46
CA LEU A 77 -2.25 -0.49 33.16
C LEU A 77 -2.84 0.13 34.43
N GLU A 78 -2.88 -0.61 35.54
CA GLU A 78 -3.34 -0.11 36.83
C GLU A 78 -2.48 1.09 37.31
N LEU A 79 -1.16 0.92 37.33
CA LEU A 79 -0.24 1.99 37.75
C LEU A 79 -0.30 3.20 36.81
N LEU A 80 -0.47 2.96 35.50
CA LEU A 80 -0.59 4.03 34.53
C LEU A 80 -1.82 4.91 34.82
N ARG A 81 -2.97 4.29 35.13
CA ARG A 81 -4.21 4.99 35.50
C ARG A 81 -4.12 5.69 36.86
N LEU A 82 -3.47 5.07 37.84
CA LEU A 82 -3.22 5.69 39.16
C LEU A 82 -2.31 6.92 39.06
N ALA A 83 -1.40 6.94 38.10
CA ALA A 83 -0.48 8.05 37.90
C ALA A 83 -1.16 9.31 37.30
N GLY A 84 -2.43 9.23 36.88
CA GLY A 84 -3.23 10.35 36.38
C GLY A 84 -3.64 10.17 34.91
N PRO A 85 -3.89 11.28 34.17
CA PRO A 85 -4.29 11.21 32.76
C PRO A 85 -3.28 10.45 31.89
N MET A 86 -3.77 9.81 30.84
CA MET A 86 -2.93 9.05 29.91
C MET A 86 -1.89 9.95 29.24
N PRO A 87 -0.66 9.44 28.98
CA PRO A 87 0.37 10.21 28.27
C PRO A 87 -0.12 10.67 26.90
N ARG A 88 0.02 11.96 26.62
CA ARG A 88 -0.27 12.52 25.29
C ARG A 88 0.84 12.20 24.30
N ARG A 89 0.65 12.58 23.02
CA ARG A 89 1.65 12.32 21.98
C ARG A 89 3.00 12.92 22.34
N GLY A 90 4.01 12.05 22.48
CA GLY A 90 5.37 12.42 22.85
C GLY A 90 5.62 12.64 24.35
N GLU A 91 4.61 12.46 25.19
CA GLU A 91 4.80 12.32 26.63
C GLU A 91 5.18 10.89 26.99
N VAL A 92 5.96 10.74 28.05
CA VAL A 92 6.48 9.45 28.52
C VAL A 92 6.28 9.35 30.02
N ARG A 93 5.84 8.19 30.50
CA ARG A 93 5.86 7.84 31.91
C ARG A 93 6.78 6.66 32.15
N ILE A 94 7.67 6.79 33.13
CA ILE A 94 8.56 5.70 33.54
C ILE A 94 7.93 4.99 34.74
N LEU A 95 7.77 3.68 34.60
CA LEU A 95 7.30 2.80 35.65
C LEU A 95 8.43 1.85 36.05
N TYR A 96 8.63 1.72 37.36
CA TYR A 96 9.68 0.88 37.94
C TYR A 96 9.06 -0.35 38.61
N ASN A 97 9.85 -1.42 38.69
CA ASN A 97 9.49 -2.63 39.46
C ASN A 97 8.12 -3.23 39.05
N LEU A 98 7.86 -3.25 37.74
CA LEU A 98 6.69 -3.94 37.17
C LEU A 98 6.90 -5.45 37.21
N GLU A 99 8.08 -5.91 36.76
CA GLU A 99 8.53 -7.30 36.79
C GLU A 99 10.09 -7.36 36.80
N PRO A 100 10.72 -8.52 37.06
CA PRO A 100 12.17 -8.62 37.31
C PRO A 100 13.09 -8.41 36.09
N THR A 101 12.62 -8.54 34.86
CA THR A 101 13.42 -8.55 33.62
C THR A 101 13.83 -7.14 33.20
N TYR A 102 12.89 -6.20 33.25
CA TYR A 102 13.05 -4.81 32.86
C TYR A 102 13.03 -3.91 34.09
N SER A 103 14.15 -3.24 34.32
CA SER A 103 14.35 -2.39 35.50
C SER A 103 13.53 -1.11 35.44
N ALA A 104 13.22 -0.63 34.24
CA ALA A 104 12.35 0.50 33.97
C ALA A 104 11.58 0.28 32.66
N VAL A 105 10.29 0.59 32.68
CA VAL A 105 9.42 0.54 31.50
C VAL A 105 8.94 1.95 31.19
N ALA A 106 9.27 2.44 30.00
CA ALA A 106 8.82 3.71 29.46
C ALA A 106 7.53 3.50 28.66
N VAL A 107 6.42 4.04 29.15
CA VAL A 107 5.13 4.03 28.43
C VAL A 107 4.98 5.36 27.71
N CYS A 108 4.89 5.32 26.38
CA CYS A 108 4.89 6.49 25.51
C CYS A 108 3.50 6.70 24.90
N GLY A 109 3.01 7.94 24.92
CA GLY A 109 1.75 8.31 24.28
C GLY A 109 1.89 8.42 22.77
N LEU A 110 1.00 7.74 22.04
CA LEU A 110 0.92 7.76 20.57
C LEU A 110 -0.11 8.75 20.03
N GLY A 111 -0.99 9.29 20.90
CA GLY A 111 -2.18 10.02 20.50
C GLY A 111 -3.33 9.09 20.16
N SER A 112 -4.26 9.53 19.32
CA SER A 112 -5.43 8.73 18.92
C SER A 112 -5.05 7.49 18.08
N GLU A 113 -5.83 6.42 18.20
CA GLU A 113 -5.55 5.12 17.53
C GLU A 113 -5.67 5.19 15.99
N CYS A 114 -6.61 5.99 15.48
CA CYS A 114 -6.93 6.05 14.05
C CYS A 114 -6.13 7.09 13.23
N LEU A 115 -4.91 7.43 13.66
CA LEU A 115 -4.06 8.36 12.91
C LEU A 115 -3.56 7.73 11.60
N GLY A 116 -3.43 8.55 10.55
CA GLY A 116 -3.00 8.10 9.23
C GLY A 116 -2.33 9.19 8.41
N TYR A 117 -2.46 9.11 7.08
CA TYR A 117 -2.02 10.17 6.19
C TYR A 117 -2.87 11.44 6.38
N ASP A 118 -2.20 12.56 6.59
CA ASP A 118 -2.82 13.88 6.64
C ASP A 118 -2.49 14.65 5.36
N ASP A 119 -3.54 15.07 4.65
CA ASP A 119 -3.40 15.71 3.35
C ASP A 119 -2.91 17.17 3.44
N VAL A 120 -3.19 17.83 4.56
CA VAL A 120 -2.76 19.20 4.80
C VAL A 120 -1.28 19.22 5.16
N GLU A 121 -0.86 18.34 6.07
CA GLU A 121 0.54 18.21 6.50
C GLU A 121 1.42 17.52 5.45
N LYS A 122 0.81 16.82 4.48
CA LYS A 122 1.48 15.94 3.50
C LYS A 122 2.45 14.98 4.22
N MET A 123 1.95 14.31 5.25
CA MET A 123 2.73 13.45 6.14
C MET A 123 1.88 12.30 6.68
N ASP A 124 2.50 11.15 6.94
CA ASP A 124 1.90 10.07 7.71
C ASP A 124 2.05 10.34 9.21
N ILE A 125 0.97 10.83 9.84
CA ILE A 125 0.97 11.29 11.24
C ILE A 125 1.17 10.13 12.21
N SER A 126 0.68 8.94 11.87
CA SER A 126 0.89 7.73 12.68
C SER A 126 2.38 7.38 12.74
N LYS A 127 3.06 7.31 11.58
CA LYS A 127 4.51 7.05 11.54
C LYS A 127 5.31 8.11 12.29
N GLU A 128 4.90 9.37 12.20
CA GLU A 128 5.57 10.45 12.92
C GLU A 128 5.37 10.36 14.43
N ALA A 129 4.17 10.04 14.90
CA ALA A 129 3.88 9.79 16.30
C ALA A 129 4.73 8.64 16.86
N ILE A 130 4.88 7.55 16.09
CA ILE A 130 5.72 6.39 16.45
C ILE A 130 7.19 6.80 16.60
N ARG A 131 7.75 7.58 15.66
CA ARG A 131 9.14 8.08 15.78
C ARG A 131 9.33 8.91 17.04
N ILE A 132 8.38 9.79 17.34
CA ILE A 132 8.41 10.66 18.51
C ILE A 132 8.35 9.83 19.79
N ALA A 133 7.40 8.91 19.90
CA ALA A 133 7.23 8.03 21.04
C ALA A 133 8.48 7.18 21.30
N ALA A 134 8.96 6.47 20.28
CA ALA A 134 10.17 5.64 20.38
C ALA A 134 11.41 6.46 20.80
N ALA A 135 11.59 7.65 20.23
CA ALA A 135 12.71 8.52 20.59
C ALA A 135 12.63 9.02 22.02
N ARG A 136 11.47 9.52 22.46
CA ARG A 136 11.29 10.05 23.82
C ARG A 136 11.44 8.94 24.86
N GLY A 137 10.83 7.77 24.66
CA GLY A 137 11.01 6.63 25.55
C GLY A 137 12.48 6.24 25.71
N CYS A 138 13.21 6.15 24.59
CA CYS A 138 14.63 5.84 24.62
C CYS A 138 15.49 6.94 25.28
N GLN A 139 15.14 8.22 25.10
CA GLN A 139 15.84 9.36 25.71
C GLN A 139 15.71 9.36 27.25
N GLU A 140 14.51 9.07 27.76
CA GLU A 140 14.28 8.96 29.21
C GLU A 140 15.06 7.77 29.79
N LEU A 141 15.01 6.60 29.14
CA LEU A 141 15.78 5.42 29.57
C LEU A 141 17.30 5.61 29.45
N GLN A 142 17.79 6.39 28.47
CA GLN A 142 19.20 6.77 28.40
C GLN A 142 19.61 7.65 29.59
N SER A 143 18.72 8.52 30.05
CA SER A 143 19.00 9.41 31.20
C SER A 143 19.08 8.63 32.52
N LEU A 144 18.53 7.42 32.55
CA LEU A 144 18.69 6.44 33.64
C LEU A 144 19.91 5.51 33.45
N GLU A 145 20.75 5.77 32.45
CA GLU A 145 21.96 4.98 32.13
C GLU A 145 21.69 3.49 31.89
N THR A 146 20.51 3.16 31.37
CA THR A 146 20.16 1.76 31.02
C THR A 146 21.10 1.22 29.93
N SER A 147 21.63 0.00 30.11
CA SER A 147 22.63 -0.54 29.18
C SER A 147 22.04 -1.03 27.84
N ARG A 148 20.83 -1.58 27.90
CA ARG A 148 20.07 -2.11 26.75
C ARG A 148 18.64 -1.63 26.81
N ILE A 149 18.11 -1.18 25.68
CA ILE A 149 16.73 -0.75 25.54
C ILE A 149 16.04 -1.62 24.49
N TYR A 150 14.91 -2.20 24.89
CA TYR A 150 14.01 -2.95 24.03
C TYR A 150 12.85 -2.04 23.65
N VAL A 151 12.53 -1.95 22.37
CA VAL A 151 11.49 -1.04 21.86
C VAL A 151 10.49 -1.86 21.08
N GLU A 152 9.21 -1.74 21.40
CA GLU A 152 8.17 -2.36 20.59
C GLU A 152 8.06 -1.71 19.19
N ASP A 153 7.28 -2.33 18.31
CA ASP A 153 7.09 -1.82 16.96
C ASP A 153 6.08 -0.66 16.87
N PHE A 154 5.23 -0.48 17.88
CA PHE A 154 4.09 0.44 17.90
C PHE A 154 3.17 0.31 16.67
N GLY A 155 3.12 -0.87 16.06
CA GLY A 155 2.43 -1.13 14.79
C GLY A 155 3.20 -0.77 13.51
N HIS A 156 4.40 -0.15 13.60
CA HIS A 156 5.28 0.10 12.44
C HIS A 156 6.78 0.10 12.83
N ALA A 157 7.39 -1.09 12.81
CA ALA A 157 8.75 -1.34 13.29
C ALA A 157 9.84 -0.46 12.64
N GLU A 158 9.68 -0.10 11.35
CA GLU A 158 10.62 0.80 10.66
C GLU A 158 10.66 2.20 11.30
N SER A 159 9.49 2.76 11.64
CA SER A 159 9.41 4.09 12.26
C SER A 159 9.88 4.07 13.70
N ALA A 160 9.60 2.98 14.43
CA ALA A 160 10.08 2.78 15.80
C ALA A 160 11.61 2.76 15.85
N ALA A 161 12.25 1.99 14.97
CA ALA A 161 13.70 1.94 14.83
C ALA A 161 14.29 3.30 14.45
N GLU A 162 13.67 4.01 13.51
CA GLU A 162 14.07 5.37 13.10
C GLU A 162 14.10 6.33 14.29
N GLY A 163 12.98 6.41 15.03
CA GLY A 163 12.84 7.28 16.20
C GLY A 163 13.84 6.95 17.30
N ALA A 164 13.89 5.68 17.70
CA ALA A 164 14.77 5.21 18.78
C ALA A 164 16.25 5.51 18.48
N HIS A 165 16.74 5.16 17.29
CA HIS A 165 18.16 5.27 16.95
C HIS A 165 18.59 6.73 16.72
N MET A 166 17.78 7.55 16.06
CA MET A 166 18.11 8.97 15.89
C MET A 166 18.01 9.76 17.20
N GLY A 167 17.04 9.42 18.06
CA GLY A 167 16.77 10.09 19.34
C GLY A 167 17.86 9.89 20.39
N LEU A 168 18.56 8.75 20.33
CA LEU A 168 19.68 8.42 21.21
C LEU A 168 21.02 9.03 20.77
N TRP A 169 21.18 9.30 19.47
CA TRP A 169 22.43 9.77 18.91
C TRP A 169 22.82 11.16 19.42
N VAL A 170 24.11 11.32 19.72
CA VAL A 170 24.75 12.59 20.08
C VAL A 170 26.13 12.67 19.46
N ASN A 171 26.47 13.82 18.89
CA ASN A 171 27.86 14.10 18.53
C ASN A 171 28.67 14.43 19.80
N GLN A 172 29.63 13.55 20.14
CA GLN A 172 30.39 13.65 21.38
C GLN A 172 31.85 13.19 21.27
N GLU A 173 32.34 12.95 20.06
CA GLU A 173 33.71 12.45 19.84
C GLU A 173 34.76 13.44 20.36
N LEU A 174 34.55 14.73 20.12
CA LEU A 174 35.42 15.82 20.59
C LEU A 174 35.11 16.29 22.02
N ARG A 175 34.13 15.68 22.71
CA ARG A 175 33.87 15.99 24.12
C ARG A 175 34.80 15.20 25.03
N ALA A 176 35.23 15.82 26.13
CA ALA A 176 35.94 15.15 27.21
C ALA A 176 35.14 13.93 27.70
N VAL A 177 35.84 12.84 28.04
CA VAL A 177 35.22 11.54 28.39
C VAL A 177 34.15 11.68 29.49
N ASN A 178 34.42 12.47 30.52
CA ASN A 178 33.50 12.71 31.64
C ASN A 178 32.22 13.47 31.27
N ASN A 179 32.20 14.12 30.09
CA ASN A 179 31.06 14.89 29.58
C ASN A 179 30.30 14.15 28.46
N ARG A 180 30.66 12.88 28.19
CA ARG A 180 29.98 12.05 27.20
C ARG A 180 28.75 11.40 27.83
N LYS A 181 27.67 11.31 27.06
CA LYS A 181 26.49 10.54 27.42
C LYS A 181 26.70 9.07 27.06
N PHE A 182 26.22 8.20 27.92
CA PHE A 182 26.16 6.76 27.64
C PHE A 182 25.20 6.47 26.48
N ILE A 183 25.60 5.59 25.54
CA ILE A 183 24.77 5.19 24.41
C ILE A 183 24.31 3.73 24.61
N PRO A 184 23.01 3.48 24.83
CA PRO A 184 22.50 2.13 25.04
C PRO A 184 22.46 1.31 23.75
N GLN A 185 22.48 -0.02 23.88
CA GLN A 185 22.19 -0.92 22.77
C GLN A 185 20.68 -1.02 22.55
N LEU A 186 20.23 -0.88 21.30
CA LEU A 186 18.83 -1.00 20.91
C LEU A 186 18.49 -2.41 20.41
N GLN A 187 17.33 -2.92 20.79
CA GLN A 187 16.76 -4.17 20.29
C GLN A 187 15.24 -4.03 20.04
N LEU A 188 14.72 -4.75 19.05
CA LEU A 188 13.28 -4.87 18.84
C LEU A 188 12.70 -5.75 19.95
N TYR A 189 11.71 -5.24 20.65
CA TYR A 189 10.84 -6.02 21.51
C TYR A 189 9.73 -6.65 20.67
N TYR A 190 9.46 -7.94 20.87
CA TYR A 190 8.35 -8.63 20.22
C TYR A 190 7.81 -9.72 21.14
N GLU A 191 6.50 -9.96 21.05
CA GLU A 191 5.85 -11.10 21.68
C GLU A 191 5.76 -12.25 20.69
N PRO A 192 6.10 -13.50 21.07
CA PRO A 192 6.06 -14.64 20.16
C PRO A 192 4.69 -14.92 19.53
N GLU A 193 3.61 -14.55 20.22
CA GLU A 193 2.23 -14.72 19.77
C GLU A 193 1.79 -13.65 18.76
N LEU A 194 2.56 -12.57 18.59
CA LEU A 194 2.23 -11.46 17.70
C LEU A 194 3.11 -11.44 16.44
N PRO A 195 2.61 -10.94 15.30
CA PRO A 195 3.43 -10.75 14.11
C PRO A 195 4.61 -9.81 14.38
N CYS A 196 5.84 -10.25 14.06
CA CYS A 196 7.05 -9.44 14.24
C CYS A 196 7.62 -9.01 12.89
N ASP A 197 7.76 -7.68 12.68
CA ASP A 197 8.39 -7.12 11.48
C ASP A 197 9.88 -6.79 11.67
N ALA A 198 10.69 -7.82 11.90
CA ALA A 198 12.14 -7.68 12.07
C ALA A 198 12.83 -7.06 10.84
N ASN A 199 12.26 -7.24 9.64
CA ASN A 199 12.77 -6.62 8.42
C ASN A 199 12.54 -5.11 8.42
N GLY A 200 11.32 -4.65 8.75
CA GLY A 200 11.00 -3.24 8.94
C GLY A 200 11.93 -2.57 9.94
N TRP A 201 12.16 -3.21 11.09
CA TRP A 201 13.11 -2.74 12.09
C TRP A 201 14.54 -2.55 11.51
N ARG A 202 15.04 -3.54 10.77
CA ARG A 202 16.37 -3.46 10.13
C ARG A 202 16.47 -2.31 9.13
N ILE A 203 15.41 -2.05 8.37
CA ILE A 203 15.36 -0.94 7.40
C ILE A 203 15.38 0.40 8.13
N GLY A 204 14.59 0.52 9.20
CA GLY A 204 14.54 1.73 10.01
C GLY A 204 15.89 2.05 10.66
N LEU A 205 16.60 1.04 11.18
CA LEU A 205 17.97 1.20 11.67
C LEU A 205 18.93 1.67 10.58
N ALA A 206 18.90 1.06 9.39
CA ALA A 206 19.77 1.47 8.28
C ALA A 206 19.53 2.93 7.85
N LYS A 207 18.26 3.37 7.81
CA LYS A 207 17.89 4.76 7.52
C LYS A 207 18.35 5.73 8.60
N ALA A 208 18.16 5.38 9.87
CA ALA A 208 18.59 6.20 11.00
C ALA A 208 20.11 6.31 11.09
N GLU A 209 20.83 5.21 10.92
CA GLU A 209 22.30 5.18 10.90
C GLU A 209 22.85 6.04 9.77
N ALA A 210 22.25 5.99 8.58
CA ALA A 210 22.65 6.84 7.47
C ALA A 210 22.42 8.33 7.80
N GLN A 211 21.24 8.70 8.30
CA GLN A 211 21.02 10.10 8.68
C GLN A 211 21.97 10.55 9.81
N ASN A 212 22.26 9.69 10.79
CA ASN A 212 23.24 9.96 11.84
C ASN A 212 24.67 10.09 11.30
N LEU A 213 25.04 9.34 10.26
CA LEU A 213 26.31 9.51 9.56
C LEU A 213 26.37 10.88 8.87
N ALA A 214 25.30 11.29 8.18
CA ALA A 214 25.25 12.62 7.58
C ALA A 214 25.39 13.72 8.65
N ARG A 215 24.73 13.55 9.81
CA ARG A 215 24.87 14.45 10.97
C ARG A 215 26.30 14.49 11.49
N GLN A 216 26.98 13.35 11.61
CA GLN A 216 28.37 13.29 12.07
C GLN A 216 29.30 14.07 11.15
N LEU A 217 29.18 13.86 9.84
CA LEU A 217 30.00 14.56 8.85
C LEU A 217 29.76 16.09 8.90
N GLN A 218 28.50 16.53 9.04
CA GLN A 218 28.13 17.95 9.13
C GLN A 218 28.51 18.62 10.45
N GLU A 219 28.42 17.88 11.57
CA GLU A 219 28.65 18.46 12.90
C GLU A 219 30.14 18.61 13.20
N THR A 220 31.00 17.83 12.54
CA THR A 220 32.45 17.91 12.69
C THR A 220 32.95 19.28 12.21
N PRO A 221 33.74 20.01 13.02
CA PRO A 221 34.22 21.34 12.62
C PRO A 221 35.14 21.25 11.39
N SER A 222 35.11 22.26 10.53
CA SER A 222 35.73 22.23 9.21
C SER A 222 37.25 22.02 9.23
N ASN A 223 37.95 22.48 10.28
CA ASN A 223 39.37 22.22 10.45
C ASN A 223 39.70 20.73 10.73
N HIS A 224 38.70 19.93 11.14
CA HIS A 224 38.77 18.48 11.27
C HIS A 224 38.03 17.74 10.14
N MET A 225 37.29 18.46 9.29
CA MET A 225 36.52 17.91 8.18
C MET A 225 36.87 18.65 6.89
N THR A 226 38.15 18.71 6.57
CA THR A 226 38.66 19.28 5.30
C THR A 226 38.27 18.40 4.12
N PRO A 227 38.39 18.87 2.85
CA PRO A 227 38.05 18.04 1.68
C PRO A 227 38.78 16.69 1.66
N THR A 228 40.06 16.71 2.04
CA THR A 228 40.90 15.49 2.16
C THR A 228 40.41 14.59 3.28
N THR A 229 40.13 15.14 4.46
CA THR A 229 39.70 14.35 5.63
C THR A 229 38.31 13.76 5.41
N PHE A 230 37.41 14.52 4.76
CA PHE A 230 36.10 14.02 4.34
C PHE A 230 36.26 12.81 3.42
N ALA A 231 37.08 12.89 2.38
CA ALA A 231 37.31 11.77 1.46
C ALA A 231 37.90 10.54 2.17
N GLN A 232 38.87 10.72 3.08
CA GLN A 232 39.44 9.64 3.89
C GLN A 232 38.39 8.96 4.77
N ASN A 233 37.53 9.75 5.42
CA ASN A 233 36.43 9.22 6.22
C ASN A 233 35.46 8.40 5.36
N VAL A 234 35.11 8.90 4.17
CA VAL A 234 34.22 8.17 3.26
C VAL A 234 34.83 6.84 2.80
N VAL A 235 36.11 6.82 2.46
CA VAL A 235 36.84 5.57 2.13
C VAL A 235 36.73 4.60 3.30
N GLN A 236 37.03 5.02 4.52
CA GLN A 236 36.97 4.15 5.70
C GLN A 236 35.56 3.60 5.97
N ILE A 237 34.53 4.44 5.80
CA ILE A 237 33.13 4.07 6.03
C ILE A 237 32.62 3.08 4.97
N LEU A 238 32.99 3.31 3.69
CA LEU A 238 32.40 2.58 2.56
C LEU A 238 33.21 1.38 2.09
N CYS A 239 34.49 1.25 2.45
CA CYS A 239 35.36 0.14 2.03
C CYS A 239 34.75 -1.25 2.24
N ASN A 240 34.00 -1.43 3.34
CA ASN A 240 33.38 -2.72 3.67
C ASN A 240 31.90 -2.82 3.26
N SER A 241 31.38 -1.80 2.57
CA SER A 241 29.95 -1.68 2.25
C SER A 241 29.60 -2.10 0.81
N GLY A 242 30.57 -2.56 0.01
CA GLY A 242 30.35 -2.92 -1.40
C GLY A 242 30.17 -1.71 -2.33
N VAL A 243 30.56 -0.52 -1.88
CA VAL A 243 30.61 0.70 -2.69
C VAL A 243 32.05 0.96 -3.06
N ASN A 244 32.35 1.09 -4.36
CA ASN A 244 33.66 1.48 -4.84
C ASN A 244 33.83 3.00 -4.70
N VAL A 245 34.97 3.44 -4.17
CA VAL A 245 35.27 4.83 -3.82
C VAL A 245 36.52 5.27 -4.58
N GLU A 246 36.37 6.28 -5.44
CA GLU A 246 37.46 6.85 -6.22
C GLU A 246 37.70 8.29 -5.76
N VAL A 247 38.91 8.56 -5.24
CA VAL A 247 39.33 9.89 -4.80
C VAL A 247 40.11 10.55 -5.94
N LYS A 248 39.52 11.57 -6.58
CA LYS A 248 40.18 12.32 -7.65
C LYS A 248 40.77 13.61 -7.09
N VAL A 249 42.07 13.79 -7.28
CA VAL A 249 42.80 14.97 -6.81
C VAL A 249 42.72 16.12 -7.81
N LYS A 250 43.14 17.32 -7.40
CA LYS A 250 43.14 18.54 -8.21
C LYS A 250 43.59 18.37 -9.66
N GLY A 251 44.73 17.70 -9.90
CA GLY A 251 45.25 17.50 -11.27
C GLY A 251 44.32 16.70 -12.19
N TRP A 252 43.49 15.81 -11.63
CA TRP A 252 42.44 15.13 -12.40
C TRP A 252 41.31 16.11 -12.78
N ALA A 253 40.88 16.97 -11.86
CA ALA A 253 39.85 17.97 -12.13
C ALA A 253 40.33 18.99 -13.18
N GLU A 254 41.61 19.37 -13.15
CA GLU A 254 42.26 20.21 -14.17
C GLU A 254 42.22 19.52 -15.55
N ASN A 255 42.58 18.23 -15.62
CA ASN A 255 42.51 17.43 -16.85
C ASN A 255 41.08 17.19 -17.37
N GLN A 256 40.07 17.25 -16.49
CA GLN A 256 38.65 17.17 -16.87
C GLN A 256 38.04 18.53 -17.20
N GLU A 257 38.83 19.61 -17.18
CA GLU A 257 38.41 20.99 -17.44
C GLU A 257 37.26 21.43 -16.51
N MET A 258 37.35 21.04 -15.23
CA MET A 258 36.36 21.42 -14.20
C MET A 258 36.59 22.85 -13.70
N THR A 259 36.50 23.82 -14.62
CA THR A 259 36.87 25.22 -14.41
C THR A 259 36.04 25.90 -13.32
N SER A 260 34.75 25.60 -13.23
CA SER A 260 33.85 26.23 -12.25
C SER A 260 34.16 25.78 -10.83
N PHE A 261 34.28 24.46 -10.62
CA PHE A 261 34.67 23.85 -9.35
C PHE A 261 36.04 24.35 -8.87
N LEU A 262 37.04 24.35 -9.75
CA LEU A 262 38.39 24.81 -9.43
C LEU A 262 38.45 26.32 -9.11
N THR A 263 37.57 27.11 -9.74
CA THR A 263 37.46 28.56 -9.48
C THR A 263 36.93 28.88 -8.09
N VAL A 264 36.05 28.05 -7.54
CA VAL A 264 35.62 28.19 -6.14
C VAL A 264 36.76 27.77 -5.20
N ALA A 265 37.40 26.63 -5.49
CA ALA A 265 38.41 26.04 -4.61
C ALA A 265 39.71 26.87 -4.46
N LYS A 266 40.12 27.62 -5.49
CA LYS A 266 41.42 28.33 -5.52
C LYS A 266 41.60 29.39 -4.42
N GLY A 267 40.53 29.78 -3.73
CA GLY A 267 40.60 30.71 -2.60
C GLY A 267 41.18 30.09 -1.32
N SER A 268 41.11 28.76 -1.16
CA SER A 268 41.61 28.07 0.03
C SER A 268 43.02 27.48 -0.16
N CYS A 269 43.70 27.25 0.97
CA CYS A 269 44.91 26.45 1.04
C CYS A 269 44.64 24.95 1.09
N GLU A 270 43.41 24.53 1.39
CA GLU A 270 42.99 23.14 1.36
C GLU A 270 42.80 22.68 -0.10
N PRO A 271 43.42 21.56 -0.52
CA PRO A 271 43.31 21.08 -1.89
C PRO A 271 41.89 20.58 -2.19
N PRO A 272 41.32 20.90 -3.36
CA PRO A 272 40.02 20.35 -3.76
C PRO A 272 40.12 18.87 -4.06
N ILE A 273 39.04 18.14 -3.75
CA ILE A 273 38.87 16.73 -4.03
C ILE A 273 37.57 16.53 -4.79
N PHE A 274 37.59 15.73 -5.85
CA PHE A 274 36.38 15.26 -6.50
C PHE A 274 36.20 13.78 -6.15
N LEU A 275 35.18 13.48 -5.36
CA LEU A 275 34.93 12.13 -4.88
C LEU A 275 33.86 11.46 -5.74
N GLU A 276 34.15 10.24 -6.18
CA GLU A 276 33.27 9.47 -7.05
C GLU A 276 32.97 8.11 -6.42
N LEU A 277 31.69 7.82 -6.22
CA LEU A 277 31.23 6.56 -5.61
C LEU A 277 30.47 5.73 -6.63
N SER A 278 30.59 4.41 -6.56
CA SER A 278 29.84 3.51 -7.44
C SER A 278 29.35 2.27 -6.70
N TYR A 279 28.07 1.96 -6.91
CA TYR A 279 27.45 0.74 -6.41
C TYR A 279 26.61 0.12 -7.52
N TYR A 280 26.84 -1.17 -7.76
CA TYR A 280 26.18 -1.94 -8.80
C TYR A 280 25.32 -3.03 -8.15
N GLY A 281 24.08 -2.70 -7.83
CA GLY A 281 23.10 -3.65 -7.28
C GLY A 281 22.40 -4.50 -8.33
N THR A 282 22.56 -4.19 -9.62
CA THR A 282 21.97 -4.91 -10.75
C THR A 282 22.97 -5.02 -11.91
N ASP A 283 22.54 -5.50 -13.09
CA ASP A 283 23.40 -5.61 -14.29
C ASP A 283 24.06 -4.26 -14.61
N THR A 284 25.38 -4.26 -14.83
CA THR A 284 26.18 -3.06 -15.11
C THR A 284 25.76 -2.30 -16.37
N LYS A 285 25.01 -2.95 -17.27
CA LYS A 285 24.44 -2.32 -18.47
C LYS A 285 23.21 -1.45 -18.16
N VAL A 286 22.59 -1.62 -17.00
CA VAL A 286 21.44 -0.80 -16.60
C VAL A 286 21.92 0.61 -16.26
N PRO A 287 21.36 1.66 -16.88
CA PRO A 287 21.71 3.05 -16.60
C PRO A 287 21.67 3.38 -15.10
N PRO A 288 22.75 3.97 -14.54
CA PRO A 288 22.79 4.31 -13.13
C PRO A 288 21.93 5.54 -12.82
N ILE A 289 21.50 5.65 -11.57
CA ILE A 289 21.00 6.90 -11.00
C ILE A 289 22.21 7.71 -10.55
N ILE A 290 22.31 8.97 -10.95
CA ILE A 290 23.40 9.84 -10.54
C ILE A 290 22.95 10.66 -9.34
N LEU A 291 23.73 10.59 -8.26
CA LEU A 291 23.57 11.40 -7.07
C LEU A 291 24.69 12.44 -7.04
N ILE A 292 24.37 13.71 -6.94
CA ILE A 292 25.38 14.78 -6.86
C ILE A 292 25.24 15.49 -5.51
N GLY A 293 26.33 15.58 -4.77
CA GLY A 293 26.33 16.21 -3.45
C GLY A 293 27.29 17.39 -3.43
N GLN A 294 26.77 18.60 -3.24
CA GLN A 294 27.62 19.77 -3.03
C GLN A 294 28.38 19.63 -1.70
N GLY A 295 29.69 19.88 -1.74
CA GLY A 295 30.65 19.47 -0.72
C GLY A 295 31.56 20.58 -0.21
N ASN A 296 31.03 21.78 0.04
CA ASN A 296 31.85 22.83 0.64
C ASN A 296 32.09 22.52 2.12
N THR A 297 33.30 22.15 2.48
CA THR A 297 33.63 21.81 3.88
C THR A 297 33.62 23.04 4.79
N TYR A 298 33.83 24.22 4.21
CA TYR A 298 33.56 25.50 4.85
C TYR A 298 33.29 26.58 3.80
N ASP A 299 32.39 27.49 4.13
CA ASP A 299 32.03 28.60 3.26
C ASP A 299 32.02 29.94 4.01
N SER A 300 33.09 30.73 3.80
CA SER A 300 33.17 32.10 4.33
C SER A 300 32.35 33.09 3.51
N GLY A 301 31.90 32.70 2.31
CA GLY A 301 31.34 33.57 1.27
C GLY A 301 32.39 34.15 0.31
N GLY A 302 33.65 33.73 0.41
CA GLY A 302 34.75 34.32 -0.36
C GLY A 302 34.90 35.82 -0.07
N LEU A 303 35.13 36.62 -1.12
CA LEU A 303 35.22 38.09 -1.01
C LEU A 303 33.87 38.76 -0.67
N CYS A 304 32.75 38.10 -0.93
CA CYS A 304 31.42 38.52 -0.50
C CYS A 304 31.10 37.93 0.87
N LEU A 305 31.91 38.28 1.88
CA LEU A 305 31.91 37.65 3.20
C LEU A 305 30.50 37.53 3.82
N LYS A 306 30.21 36.35 4.39
CA LYS A 306 28.96 36.11 5.13
C LYS A 306 28.98 36.79 6.51
N PRO A 307 27.80 37.13 7.06
CA PRO A 307 27.71 37.69 8.41
C PRO A 307 28.12 36.66 9.47
N ILE A 308 28.58 37.14 10.64
CA ILE A 308 29.14 36.34 11.73
C ILE A 308 28.19 35.23 12.18
N GLU A 309 26.90 35.52 12.25
CA GLU A 309 25.87 34.56 12.68
C GLU A 309 25.76 33.37 11.74
N ALA A 310 26.03 33.58 10.44
CA ALA A 310 26.00 32.52 9.44
C ALA A 310 27.27 31.66 9.48
N LEU A 311 28.45 32.29 9.67
CA LEU A 311 29.75 31.60 9.62
C LEU A 311 29.85 30.42 10.59
N THR A 312 29.21 30.52 11.76
CA THR A 312 29.19 29.44 12.75
C THR A 312 28.65 28.13 12.16
N ASP A 313 27.65 28.19 11.27
CA ASP A 313 26.97 27.01 10.74
C ASP A 313 27.54 26.53 9.39
N MET A 314 28.43 27.29 8.75
CA MET A 314 28.95 26.97 7.41
C MET A 314 29.89 25.76 7.37
N ARG A 315 30.21 25.16 8.52
CA ARG A 315 30.74 23.78 8.57
C ARG A 315 29.76 22.75 7.98
N GLY A 316 28.46 23.07 7.99
CA GLY A 316 27.40 22.25 7.41
C GLY A 316 27.18 22.51 5.92
N ASP A 317 27.95 23.38 5.27
CA ASP A 317 27.78 23.67 3.83
C ASP A 317 28.19 22.51 2.93
N MET A 318 28.52 21.35 3.50
CA MET A 318 28.74 20.07 2.81
C MET A 318 27.56 19.10 3.02
N THR A 319 26.38 19.62 3.38
CA THR A 319 25.19 18.80 3.62
C THR A 319 24.81 17.93 2.42
N GLY A 320 24.96 18.46 1.21
CA GLY A 320 24.74 17.69 -0.02
C GLY A 320 25.61 16.44 -0.09
N ALA A 321 26.93 16.62 0.05
CA ALA A 321 27.91 15.55 0.11
C ALA A 321 27.60 14.54 1.22
N ALA A 322 27.32 15.02 2.44
CA ALA A 322 27.01 14.17 3.58
C ALA A 322 25.79 13.27 3.35
N CYS A 323 24.70 13.83 2.83
CA CYS A 323 23.46 13.11 2.55
C CYS A 323 23.66 12.08 1.44
N VAL A 324 24.41 12.40 0.39
CA VAL A 324 24.69 11.48 -0.73
C VAL A 324 25.56 10.30 -0.29
N VAL A 325 26.62 10.54 0.49
CA VAL A 325 27.46 9.49 1.08
C VAL A 325 26.62 8.57 1.97
N ALA A 326 25.83 9.17 2.86
CA ALA A 326 24.99 8.43 3.79
C ALA A 326 23.93 7.58 3.08
N ALA A 327 23.26 8.15 2.07
CA ALA A 327 22.30 7.41 1.26
C ALA A 327 22.98 6.25 0.51
N SER A 328 24.16 6.48 -0.07
CA SER A 328 24.93 5.43 -0.76
C SER A 328 25.27 4.26 0.18
N ARG A 329 25.68 4.55 1.42
CA ARG A 329 25.90 3.51 2.46
C ARG A 329 24.63 2.70 2.72
N ALA A 330 23.49 3.36 2.94
CA ALA A 330 22.23 2.66 3.22
C ALA A 330 21.75 1.82 2.03
N ILE A 331 21.81 2.36 0.81
CA ILE A 331 21.42 1.65 -0.42
C ILE A 331 22.20 0.34 -0.55
N ALA A 332 23.52 0.39 -0.30
CA ALA A 332 24.38 -0.78 -0.37
C ALA A 332 24.16 -1.76 0.79
N ALA A 333 24.01 -1.26 2.03
CA ALA A 333 23.71 -2.08 3.21
C ALA A 333 22.36 -2.83 3.09
N LEU A 334 21.39 -2.19 2.43
CA LEU A 334 20.08 -2.76 2.14
C LEU A 334 20.07 -3.65 0.89
N LYS A 335 21.18 -3.69 0.14
CA LYS A 335 21.35 -4.45 -1.11
C LYS A 335 20.25 -4.15 -2.13
N LEU A 336 19.95 -2.87 -2.31
CA LEU A 336 18.94 -2.46 -3.27
C LEU A 336 19.39 -2.80 -4.70
N PRO A 337 18.53 -3.38 -5.56
CA PRO A 337 18.89 -3.79 -6.92
C PRO A 337 18.85 -2.61 -7.90
N VAL A 338 19.69 -1.60 -7.65
CA VAL A 338 19.88 -0.41 -8.49
C VAL A 338 21.36 -0.13 -8.69
N ASN A 339 21.69 0.49 -9.81
CA ASN A 339 23.02 1.06 -10.02
C ASN A 339 22.99 2.53 -9.61
N ILE A 340 23.94 2.96 -8.77
CA ILE A 340 24.12 4.37 -8.43
C ILE A 340 25.56 4.80 -8.72
N ARG A 341 25.73 6.03 -9.19
CA ARG A 341 27.01 6.74 -9.22
C ARG A 341 26.83 8.01 -8.40
N ALA A 342 27.72 8.27 -7.44
CA ALA A 342 27.72 9.54 -6.72
C ALA A 342 28.88 10.42 -7.16
N LEU A 343 28.62 11.69 -7.42
CA LEU A 343 29.61 12.70 -7.82
C LEU A 343 29.63 13.81 -6.77
N ILE A 344 30.75 13.99 -6.09
CA ILE A 344 30.83 14.85 -4.90
C ILE A 344 32.06 15.77 -5.04
N PRO A 345 31.89 16.98 -5.59
CA PRO A 345 32.93 18.01 -5.57
C PRO A 345 33.10 18.59 -4.16
N LEU A 346 34.30 18.45 -3.59
CA LEU A 346 34.68 18.90 -2.25
C LEU A 346 35.73 20.01 -2.33
N CYS A 347 35.44 21.16 -1.72
CA CYS A 347 36.36 22.29 -1.60
C CYS A 347 36.00 23.18 -0.40
N GLU A 348 36.72 24.29 -0.25
CA GLU A 348 36.32 25.38 0.64
C GLU A 348 36.15 26.66 -0.18
N ASN A 349 35.21 27.52 0.23
CA ASN A 349 35.07 28.86 -0.30
C ASN A 349 35.63 29.87 0.70
N MET A 350 36.86 30.30 0.48
CA MET A 350 37.63 31.11 1.43
C MET A 350 38.05 32.46 0.84
N ILE A 351 38.29 33.42 1.73
CA ILE A 351 39.03 34.64 1.40
C ILE A 351 40.50 34.26 1.19
N GLY A 352 41.07 34.66 0.05
CA GLY A 352 42.48 34.43 -0.25
C GLY A 352 42.93 35.25 -1.44
N CYS A 353 44.25 35.36 -1.65
CA CYS A 353 44.82 36.13 -2.76
C CYS A 353 44.39 35.61 -4.14
N ASN A 354 44.07 34.32 -4.23
CA ASN A 354 43.63 33.65 -5.45
C ASN A 354 42.11 33.45 -5.49
N ALA A 355 41.35 33.94 -4.51
CA ALA A 355 39.90 33.78 -4.48
C ALA A 355 39.24 34.35 -5.74
N MET A 356 38.13 33.73 -6.16
CA MET A 356 37.28 34.32 -7.20
C MET A 356 36.80 35.71 -6.79
N LYS A 357 36.67 36.60 -7.76
CA LYS A 357 36.28 38.00 -7.57
C LYS A 357 34.90 38.26 -8.17
N PRO A 358 34.08 39.13 -7.57
CA PRO A 358 32.91 39.68 -8.25
C PRO A 358 33.32 40.28 -9.61
N GLY A 359 32.65 39.87 -10.67
CA GLY A 359 32.95 40.25 -12.06
C GLY A 359 33.95 39.35 -12.78
N ASP A 360 34.55 38.34 -12.13
CA ASP A 360 35.32 37.31 -12.85
C ASP A 360 34.38 36.56 -13.82
N VAL A 361 34.82 36.38 -15.06
CA VAL A 361 34.14 35.56 -16.07
C VAL A 361 34.95 34.29 -16.29
N ILE A 362 34.30 33.15 -16.19
CA ILE A 362 34.89 31.84 -16.47
C ILE A 362 34.16 31.16 -17.62
N GLN A 363 34.88 30.33 -18.37
CA GLN A 363 34.29 29.48 -19.41
C GLN A 363 34.36 28.02 -18.96
N VAL A 364 33.23 27.32 -19.01
CA VAL A 364 33.14 25.90 -18.63
C VAL A 364 33.14 24.99 -19.85
N ARG A 365 33.28 23.68 -19.61
CA ARG A 365 33.50 22.66 -20.66
C ARG A 365 32.46 22.64 -21.79
N ASN A 366 31.21 23.00 -21.53
CA ASN A 366 30.18 23.07 -22.57
C ASN A 366 30.23 24.37 -23.41
N GLY A 367 31.25 25.21 -23.21
CA GLY A 367 31.48 26.46 -23.92
C GLY A 367 30.80 27.68 -23.31
N LYS A 368 29.87 27.51 -22.36
CA LYS A 368 29.17 28.64 -21.73
C LYS A 368 30.09 29.45 -20.84
N SER A 369 29.92 30.77 -20.91
CA SER A 369 30.55 31.77 -20.06
C SER A 369 29.67 32.07 -18.83
N ILE A 370 30.30 32.13 -17.66
CA ILE A 370 29.66 32.39 -16.37
C ILE A 370 30.29 33.62 -15.75
N GLU A 371 29.49 34.66 -15.49
CA GLU A 371 29.91 35.78 -14.65
C GLU A 371 29.65 35.50 -13.17
N ILE A 372 30.68 35.66 -12.36
CA ILE A 372 30.62 35.55 -10.91
C ILE A 372 30.17 36.89 -10.34
N VAL A 373 28.86 37.09 -10.22
CA VAL A 373 28.28 38.31 -9.64
C VAL A 373 28.49 38.34 -8.12
N LYS A 374 28.32 37.20 -7.45
CA LYS A 374 28.46 37.09 -6.01
C LYS A 374 29.23 35.83 -5.61
N THR A 375 30.38 36.02 -4.97
CA THR A 375 31.28 34.91 -4.55
C THR A 375 30.73 34.10 -3.37
N SER A 376 29.70 34.59 -2.68
CA SER A 376 28.99 33.87 -1.62
C SER A 376 27.78 33.07 -2.13
N ASN A 377 27.63 32.97 -3.46
CA ASN A 377 26.67 32.12 -4.14
C ASN A 377 27.44 31.10 -4.99
N GLU A 378 28.35 30.41 -4.32
CA GLU A 378 29.30 29.45 -4.87
C GLU A 378 28.71 28.05 -5.03
N ALA A 379 27.77 27.63 -4.18
CA ALA A 379 27.19 26.29 -4.21
C ALA A 379 26.69 25.88 -5.61
N PRO A 380 26.00 26.74 -6.40
CA PRO A 380 25.66 26.40 -7.78
C PRO A 380 26.88 26.21 -8.70
N LEU A 381 27.94 27.00 -8.51
CA LEU A 381 29.18 26.93 -9.31
C LEU A 381 29.91 25.60 -9.09
N VAL A 382 29.95 25.12 -7.85
CA VAL A 382 30.60 23.85 -7.47
C VAL A 382 29.93 22.66 -8.16
N LEU A 383 28.63 22.74 -8.41
CA LEU A 383 27.84 21.67 -9.04
C LEU A 383 27.95 21.63 -10.58
N VAL A 384 28.28 22.74 -11.24
CA VAL A 384 28.28 22.84 -12.71
C VAL A 384 29.08 21.71 -13.35
N ASP A 385 30.33 21.55 -12.93
CA ASP A 385 31.22 20.57 -13.56
C ASP A 385 30.83 19.13 -13.22
N ALA A 386 30.20 18.90 -12.06
CA ALA A 386 29.65 17.58 -11.73
C ALA A 386 28.42 17.24 -12.59
N LEU A 387 27.55 18.21 -12.89
CA LEU A 387 26.40 18.04 -13.78
C LEU A 387 26.86 17.76 -15.22
N LEU A 388 27.84 18.51 -15.72
CA LEU A 388 28.44 18.26 -17.04
C LEU A 388 29.13 16.89 -17.09
N TYR A 389 29.84 16.52 -16.03
CA TYR A 389 30.52 15.22 -15.95
C TYR A 389 29.53 14.05 -15.92
N ALA A 390 28.33 14.22 -15.37
CA ALA A 390 27.31 13.17 -15.26
C ALA A 390 26.88 12.58 -16.62
N GLU A 391 27.00 13.34 -17.71
CA GLU A 391 26.63 12.90 -19.06
C GLU A 391 27.37 11.62 -19.50
N HIS A 392 28.64 11.46 -19.09
CA HIS A 392 29.48 10.32 -19.46
C HIS A 392 28.91 8.96 -19.03
N PHE A 393 28.00 8.96 -18.05
CA PHE A 393 27.45 7.74 -17.48
C PHE A 393 26.10 7.34 -18.08
N GLY A 394 25.53 8.14 -19.00
CA GLY A 394 24.21 7.87 -19.59
C GLY A 394 23.13 7.66 -18.52
N PRO A 395 22.86 8.66 -17.67
CA PRO A 395 22.11 8.48 -16.44
C PRO A 395 20.63 8.14 -16.68
N LYS A 396 20.05 7.31 -15.80
CA LYS A 396 18.59 7.11 -15.76
C LYS A 396 17.88 8.43 -15.40
N TYR A 397 18.41 9.11 -14.40
CA TYR A 397 18.07 10.48 -13.99
C TYR A 397 19.13 10.99 -13.00
N ILE A 398 19.14 12.30 -12.76
CA ILE A 398 20.07 12.98 -11.87
C ILE A 398 19.32 13.54 -10.66
N VAL A 399 19.88 13.32 -9.46
CA VAL A 399 19.42 13.93 -8.21
C VAL A 399 20.60 14.67 -7.60
N ASP A 400 20.49 15.98 -7.41
CA ASP A 400 21.50 16.74 -6.68
C ASP A 400 20.96 17.37 -5.40
N VAL A 401 21.82 17.44 -4.39
CA VAL A 401 21.51 17.99 -3.06
C VAL A 401 22.55 19.03 -2.71
N SER A 402 22.12 20.19 -2.21
CA SER A 402 22.99 21.32 -1.89
C SER A 402 22.39 22.26 -0.85
N THR A 403 23.19 23.22 -0.39
CA THR A 403 22.80 24.25 0.57
C THR A 403 22.97 25.64 -0.03
N ILE A 404 22.03 26.06 -0.89
CA ILE A 404 22.23 27.25 -1.74
C ILE A 404 21.72 28.51 -1.07
N SER A 405 20.40 28.63 -0.86
CA SER A 405 19.80 29.95 -0.71
C SER A 405 19.11 30.17 0.62
N LYS A 406 19.49 31.26 1.31
CA LYS A 406 18.76 31.70 2.52
C LYS A 406 17.28 31.99 2.27
N ALA A 407 16.89 32.22 1.01
CA ALA A 407 15.49 32.41 0.63
C ALA A 407 14.60 31.22 1.07
N VAL A 408 15.12 29.98 1.10
CA VAL A 408 14.33 28.83 1.56
C VAL A 408 14.12 28.82 3.09
N ILE A 409 15.03 29.44 3.86
CA ILE A 409 14.86 29.64 5.30
C ILE A 409 13.73 30.63 5.57
N GLU A 410 13.72 31.74 4.83
CA GLU A 410 12.68 32.77 4.94
C GLU A 410 11.31 32.26 4.49
N SER A 411 11.29 31.38 3.49
CA SER A 411 10.04 30.83 2.92
C SER A 411 9.44 29.69 3.74
N PHE A 412 10.27 28.76 4.23
CA PHE A 412 9.79 27.50 4.83
C PHE A 412 10.23 27.28 6.27
N GLY A 413 11.03 28.17 6.85
CA GLY A 413 11.68 27.90 8.13
C GLY A 413 12.50 26.61 8.04
N LYS A 414 12.38 25.71 9.02
CA LYS A 414 13.17 24.47 9.11
C LYS A 414 12.40 23.20 8.77
N VAL A 415 11.26 23.37 8.11
CA VAL A 415 10.20 22.37 8.09
C VAL A 415 10.41 21.34 6.97
N CYS A 416 10.74 21.78 5.77
CA CYS A 416 10.88 20.95 4.57
C CYS A 416 12.06 21.38 3.70
N SER A 417 12.64 20.47 2.92
CA SER A 417 13.64 20.84 1.90
C SER A 417 12.94 21.36 0.64
N ALA A 418 13.51 22.36 -0.03
CA ALA A 418 12.96 22.86 -1.28
C ALA A 418 13.43 22.00 -2.46
N VAL A 419 12.51 21.68 -3.37
CA VAL A 419 12.75 20.78 -4.50
C VAL A 419 12.39 21.45 -5.81
N PHE A 420 13.27 21.34 -6.78
CA PHE A 420 13.09 21.81 -8.15
C PHE A 420 13.26 20.62 -9.09
N THR A 421 12.39 20.46 -10.08
CA THR A 421 12.51 19.36 -11.02
C THR A 421 11.81 19.65 -12.33
N ASN A 422 12.40 19.14 -13.41
CA ASN A 422 11.84 19.15 -14.76
C ASN A 422 10.93 17.92 -15.03
N SER A 423 10.73 17.04 -14.05
CA SER A 423 9.98 15.79 -14.20
C SER A 423 8.88 15.68 -13.14
N GLU A 424 7.63 15.56 -13.61
CA GLU A 424 6.49 15.31 -12.72
C GLU A 424 6.61 13.95 -12.02
N ASP A 425 7.04 12.91 -12.73
CA ASP A 425 7.22 11.57 -12.15
C ASP A 425 8.25 11.57 -11.00
N LEU A 426 9.36 12.29 -11.16
CA LEU A 426 10.35 12.40 -10.08
C LEU A 426 9.82 13.19 -8.88
N TRP A 427 9.11 14.30 -9.12
CA TRP A 427 8.44 15.05 -8.05
C TRP A 427 7.51 14.15 -7.25
N GLN A 428 6.72 13.35 -7.96
CA GLN A 428 5.73 12.48 -7.35
C GLN A 428 6.37 11.43 -6.43
N ARG A 429 7.41 10.76 -6.91
CA ARG A 429 8.17 9.80 -6.09
C ARG A 429 8.83 10.48 -4.90
N MET A 430 9.41 11.68 -5.09
CA MET A 430 10.09 12.39 -4.02
C MET A 430 9.13 12.78 -2.89
N GLN A 431 7.97 13.36 -3.20
CA GLN A 431 7.02 13.74 -2.14
C GLN A 431 6.36 12.49 -1.51
N ASN A 432 6.20 11.37 -2.22
CA ASN A 432 5.78 10.10 -1.61
C ASN A 432 6.81 9.57 -0.61
N ALA A 433 8.09 9.60 -0.99
CA ALA A 433 9.19 9.27 -0.09
C ALA A 433 9.16 10.17 1.15
N SER A 434 8.95 11.48 0.99
CA SER A 434 8.88 12.40 2.13
C SER A 434 7.68 12.18 3.04
N ILE A 435 6.52 11.78 2.49
CA ILE A 435 5.34 11.42 3.29
C ILE A 435 5.64 10.21 4.17
N HIS A 436 6.32 9.19 3.63
CA HIS A 436 6.68 7.97 4.36
C HIS A 436 7.72 8.23 5.46
N THR A 437 8.75 9.02 5.15
CA THR A 437 9.83 9.32 6.10
C THR A 437 9.49 10.43 7.10
N GLY A 438 8.48 11.26 6.84
CA GLY A 438 8.23 12.48 7.61
C GLY A 438 9.26 13.60 7.37
N ASP A 439 10.31 13.33 6.58
CA ASP A 439 11.31 14.32 6.23
C ASP A 439 10.89 15.07 4.96
N ARG A 440 10.03 16.07 5.19
CA ARG A 440 9.24 16.77 4.17
C ARG A 440 10.08 17.40 3.07
N VAL A 441 9.51 17.39 1.87
CA VAL A 441 9.95 18.21 0.74
C VAL A 441 8.82 19.09 0.22
N TRP A 442 9.16 20.19 -0.43
CA TRP A 442 8.20 21.07 -1.09
C TRP A 442 8.68 21.53 -2.46
N ARG A 443 7.81 21.52 -3.47
CA ARG A 443 8.19 21.89 -4.83
C ARG A 443 8.18 23.40 -4.99
N LEU A 444 9.26 23.94 -5.55
CA LEU A 444 9.36 25.30 -6.01
C LEU A 444 9.39 25.38 -7.55
N PRO A 445 8.96 26.51 -8.12
CA PRO A 445 8.85 26.66 -9.57
C PRO A 445 10.20 26.69 -10.27
N LEU A 446 10.28 26.01 -11.42
CA LEU A 446 11.42 26.02 -12.34
C LEU A 446 11.02 26.74 -13.65
N TRP A 447 10.53 27.96 -13.53
CA TRP A 447 10.01 28.74 -14.66
C TRP A 447 11.09 29.44 -15.47
N ASP A 448 10.83 29.64 -16.75
CA ASP A 448 11.74 30.37 -17.65
C ASP A 448 11.91 31.85 -17.26
N TYR A 449 10.96 32.41 -16.49
CA TYR A 449 11.11 33.73 -15.87
C TYR A 449 12.42 33.88 -15.06
N TYR A 450 12.81 32.87 -14.28
CA TYR A 450 14.06 32.91 -13.52
C TYR A 450 15.29 32.67 -14.39
N ARG A 451 15.10 31.89 -15.47
CA ARG A 451 16.13 31.66 -16.50
C ARG A 451 16.48 32.96 -17.21
N GLU A 452 15.49 33.75 -17.60
CA GLU A 452 15.70 35.05 -18.24
C GLU A 452 16.51 36.01 -17.35
N GLN A 453 16.28 35.98 -16.04
CA GLN A 453 17.00 36.82 -15.08
C GLN A 453 18.48 36.46 -14.91
N ILE A 454 18.85 35.19 -15.03
CA ILE A 454 20.25 34.77 -14.97
C ILE A 454 20.96 34.91 -16.32
N CYS A 455 20.22 34.97 -17.44
CA CYS A 455 20.76 35.09 -18.80
C CYS A 455 20.65 36.54 -19.34
N SER A 456 20.42 37.54 -18.50
CA SER A 456 20.09 38.90 -18.95
C SER A 456 21.29 39.78 -19.28
N ALA A 457 22.51 39.35 -18.96
CA ALA A 457 23.72 40.08 -19.32
C ALA A 457 24.10 39.82 -20.78
N GLU A 458 24.29 40.86 -21.58
CA GLU A 458 24.61 40.71 -23.02
C GLU A 458 26.04 40.19 -23.29
N HIS A 459 26.94 40.25 -22.30
CA HIS A 459 28.36 39.96 -22.48
C HIS A 459 28.79 38.58 -21.94
N VAL A 460 27.88 37.84 -21.32
CA VAL A 460 28.08 36.47 -20.81
C VAL A 460 26.83 35.64 -21.02
N ASP A 461 26.94 34.31 -21.01
CA ASP A 461 25.78 33.44 -21.21
C ASP A 461 24.90 33.37 -19.95
N VAL A 462 25.52 33.28 -18.77
CA VAL A 462 24.81 33.17 -17.49
C VAL A 462 25.53 33.90 -16.36
N GLN A 463 24.74 34.35 -15.37
CA GLN A 463 25.22 34.97 -14.13
C GLN A 463 24.85 34.10 -12.93
N ASN A 464 25.77 33.92 -11.97
CA ASN A 464 25.52 33.02 -10.84
C ASN A 464 24.45 33.51 -9.84
N MET A 465 24.02 34.78 -9.88
CA MET A 465 22.98 35.34 -8.99
C MET A 465 21.76 35.92 -9.75
N GLY A 466 21.94 36.24 -11.04
CA GLY A 466 20.94 36.88 -11.91
C GLY A 466 20.48 38.28 -11.47
N GLN A 467 19.80 38.99 -12.36
CA GLN A 467 19.26 40.33 -12.08
C GLN A 467 17.95 40.30 -11.27
N GLY A 468 17.58 41.43 -10.66
CA GLY A 468 16.33 41.60 -9.90
C GLY A 468 16.41 41.13 -8.44
N GLN A 469 15.42 41.51 -7.62
CA GLN A 469 15.37 41.18 -6.19
C GLN A 469 14.58 39.89 -5.90
N GLY A 470 15.02 39.11 -4.91
CA GLY A 470 14.32 37.93 -4.40
C GLY A 470 14.49 36.66 -5.24
N ALA A 471 13.76 35.59 -4.87
CA ALA A 471 13.70 34.30 -5.57
C ALA A 471 15.06 33.61 -5.83
N ASN A 472 16.07 33.87 -4.99
CA ASN A 472 17.43 33.40 -5.20
C ASN A 472 17.56 31.86 -5.34
N SER A 473 16.73 31.08 -4.62
CA SER A 473 16.71 29.61 -4.77
C SER A 473 16.19 29.20 -6.15
N CYS A 474 15.13 29.85 -6.66
CA CYS A 474 14.61 29.59 -8.00
C CYS A 474 15.58 30.00 -9.11
N LYS A 475 16.29 31.14 -8.95
CA LYS A 475 17.35 31.56 -9.88
C LYS A 475 18.52 30.60 -9.88
N ALA A 476 18.92 30.09 -8.72
CA ALA A 476 19.98 29.10 -8.63
C ALA A 476 19.59 27.76 -9.28
N ALA A 477 18.35 27.30 -9.08
CA ALA A 477 17.83 26.12 -9.79
C ALA A 477 17.77 26.36 -11.32
N ALA A 478 17.36 27.56 -11.76
CA ALA A 478 17.42 27.92 -13.17
C ALA A 478 18.86 27.96 -13.70
N PHE A 479 19.82 28.38 -12.88
CA PHE A 479 21.24 28.40 -13.21
C PHE A 479 21.77 26.98 -13.42
N LEU A 480 21.48 26.06 -12.50
CA LEU A 480 21.86 24.65 -12.64
C LEU A 480 21.22 24.01 -13.88
N ARG A 481 19.98 24.39 -14.21
CA ARG A 481 19.27 23.91 -15.40
C ARG A 481 20.01 24.18 -16.71
N GLU A 482 20.82 25.24 -16.77
CA GLU A 482 21.61 25.58 -17.96
C GLU A 482 22.78 24.63 -18.23
N PHE A 483 23.14 23.77 -17.27
CA PHE A 483 24.26 22.84 -17.34
C PHE A 483 23.84 21.38 -17.26
N LEU A 484 22.53 21.11 -17.33
CA LEU A 484 22.03 19.74 -17.28
C LEU A 484 22.27 19.01 -18.60
N PRO A 485 22.74 17.74 -18.55
CA PRO A 485 22.63 16.87 -19.69
C PRO A 485 21.15 16.57 -20.00
N CYS A 486 20.84 16.14 -21.21
CA CYS A 486 19.48 15.76 -21.58
C CYS A 486 18.96 14.63 -20.68
N GLY A 487 17.89 14.87 -19.92
CA GLY A 487 17.30 13.85 -19.05
C GLY A 487 16.39 14.39 -17.96
N GLN A 488 15.92 13.48 -17.11
CA GLN A 488 15.14 13.84 -15.93
C GLN A 488 16.08 14.24 -14.78
N TRP A 489 15.70 15.30 -14.07
CA TRP A 489 16.53 15.91 -13.05
C TRP A 489 15.71 16.40 -11.87
N ILE A 490 16.26 16.27 -10.66
CA ILE A 490 15.73 16.84 -9.44
C ILE A 490 16.86 17.48 -8.64
N HIS A 491 16.61 18.69 -8.18
CA HIS A 491 17.50 19.48 -7.33
C HIS A 491 16.85 19.70 -5.98
N ILE A 492 17.63 19.54 -4.92
CA ILE A 492 17.19 19.71 -3.53
C ILE A 492 18.04 20.78 -2.85
N ASP A 493 17.42 21.91 -2.52
CA ASP A 493 18.00 22.95 -1.66
C ASP A 493 17.61 22.66 -0.21
N ALA A 494 18.60 22.21 0.56
CA ALA A 494 18.48 21.73 1.93
C ALA A 494 19.05 22.71 2.96
N LEU A 495 19.38 23.96 2.57
CA LEU A 495 19.99 24.94 3.48
C LEU A 495 19.13 25.19 4.72
N ASN A 496 17.81 25.19 4.56
CA ASN A 496 16.89 25.52 5.63
C ASN A 496 16.69 24.39 6.65
N VAL A 497 16.87 23.14 6.21
CA VAL A 497 16.82 21.97 7.10
C VAL A 497 18.18 21.61 7.69
N LEU A 498 19.23 22.38 7.41
CA LEU A 498 20.61 22.17 7.87
C LEU A 498 20.72 21.83 9.36
N LYS A 499 20.12 22.66 10.23
CA LYS A 499 20.22 22.56 11.69
C LYS A 499 18.89 22.69 12.41
N THR A 500 18.69 21.95 13.49
CA THR A 500 17.53 22.06 14.39
C THR A 500 17.90 22.61 15.76
N LYS A 501 16.94 23.26 16.44
CA LYS A 501 17.08 23.59 17.87
C LYS A 501 16.88 22.39 18.79
N GLY A 502 16.41 21.25 18.25
CA GLY A 502 16.12 20.03 19.00
C GLY A 502 14.69 19.93 19.54
N ASN A 503 13.86 20.95 19.26
CA ASN A 503 12.45 20.99 19.65
C ASN A 503 11.53 20.74 18.45
N ASP A 504 12.01 21.00 17.24
CA ASP A 504 11.24 20.90 16.01
C ASP A 504 10.90 19.43 15.68
N PHE A 505 11.85 18.52 15.97
CA PHE A 505 11.72 17.08 15.76
C PHE A 505 12.25 16.36 17.02
N PRO A 506 11.39 15.82 17.89
CA PRO A 506 11.80 15.19 19.16
C PRO A 506 12.85 14.08 19.03
N TYR A 507 12.89 13.41 17.87
CA TYR A 507 13.86 12.37 17.54
C TYR A 507 15.18 12.89 16.93
N ILE A 508 15.37 14.21 16.83
CA ILE A 508 16.64 14.84 16.41
C ILE A 508 17.05 15.87 17.46
N ARG A 509 18.15 15.62 18.19
CA ARG A 509 18.70 16.58 19.15
C ARG A 509 19.24 17.83 18.47
N ARG A 510 19.38 18.92 19.24
CA ARG A 510 20.00 20.18 18.80
C ARG A 510 21.33 19.92 18.08
N GLY A 511 21.46 20.48 16.88
CA GLY A 511 22.63 20.31 16.02
C GLY A 511 22.25 20.22 14.54
N MET A 512 23.19 19.75 13.73
CA MET A 512 22.99 19.39 12.34
C MET A 512 22.02 18.22 12.23
N THR A 513 21.18 18.25 11.19
CA THR A 513 20.05 17.31 11.08
C THR A 513 20.32 16.12 10.18
N GLY A 514 21.29 16.20 9.26
CA GLY A 514 21.50 15.17 8.23
C GLY A 514 20.33 15.03 7.24
N ARG A 515 19.42 16.01 7.17
CA ARG A 515 18.26 15.96 6.27
C ARG A 515 18.63 16.44 4.85
N PRO A 516 18.03 15.88 3.78
CA PRO A 516 16.93 14.91 3.77
C PRO A 516 17.34 13.44 3.50
N THR A 517 18.37 12.91 4.19
CA THR A 517 18.96 11.58 3.92
C THR A 517 17.94 10.44 3.83
N ARG A 518 16.99 10.36 4.77
CA ARG A 518 16.00 9.26 4.77
C ARG A 518 15.07 9.32 3.57
N THR A 519 14.64 10.52 3.19
CA THR A 519 13.81 10.74 1.99
C THR A 519 14.58 10.36 0.73
N LEU A 520 15.88 10.68 0.64
CA LEU A 520 16.71 10.27 -0.48
C LEU A 520 16.82 8.74 -0.60
N ILE A 521 17.04 8.04 0.52
CA ILE A 521 17.09 6.56 0.54
C ILE A 521 15.75 5.97 0.09
N GLU A 522 14.65 6.46 0.65
CA GLU A 522 13.30 5.99 0.32
C GLU A 522 12.93 6.25 -1.15
N PHE A 523 13.28 7.42 -1.68
CA PHE A 523 13.08 7.77 -3.09
C PHE A 523 13.83 6.82 -4.05
N ILE A 524 15.06 6.45 -3.72
CA ILE A 524 15.84 5.48 -4.51
C ILE A 524 15.27 4.06 -4.35
N ALA A 525 14.88 3.67 -3.14
CA ALA A 525 14.25 2.37 -2.88
C ALA A 525 12.95 2.20 -3.65
N GLN A 526 12.16 3.27 -3.76
CA GLN A 526 10.97 3.28 -4.60
C GLN A 526 11.31 2.96 -6.05
N SER A 527 12.40 3.53 -6.59
CA SER A 527 12.78 3.38 -8.00
C SER A 527 13.22 1.98 -8.45
N VAL A 528 13.38 1.04 -7.49
CA VAL A 528 13.56 -0.40 -7.71
C VAL A 528 12.28 -1.09 -8.18
N VAL A 529 11.13 -0.55 -7.78
CA VAL A 529 9.82 -1.13 -8.06
C VAL A 529 9.39 -0.67 -9.46
N PRO A 530 9.00 -1.59 -10.39
CA PRO A 530 8.58 -1.17 -11.72
C PRO A 530 7.44 -0.16 -11.64
N THR A 531 7.46 0.84 -12.50
CA THR A 531 6.57 2.02 -12.48
C THR A 531 5.08 1.67 -12.44
N THR A 532 4.69 0.47 -12.88
CA THR A 532 3.34 -0.13 -12.71
C THR A 532 2.89 -0.36 -11.27
N LEU A 533 3.81 -0.41 -10.30
CA LEU A 533 3.56 -0.61 -8.87
C LEU A 533 3.73 0.67 -8.03
N LEU A 534 4.62 1.60 -8.42
CA LEU A 534 4.80 2.89 -7.73
C LEU A 534 3.77 3.95 -8.10
N LEU A 535 3.27 3.94 -9.33
CA LEU A 535 2.20 4.84 -9.74
C LEU A 535 0.89 4.56 -9.00
N ARG A 536 0.76 3.46 -8.24
CA ARG A 536 -0.46 3.15 -7.46
C ARG A 536 -0.66 3.97 -6.18
N HIS A 537 0.27 4.85 -5.78
CA HIS A 537 0.16 5.54 -4.48
C HIS A 537 0.22 7.08 -4.49
N ARG A 538 0.29 7.72 -5.66
CA ARG A 538 -0.03 9.16 -5.78
C ARG A 538 -1.21 9.46 -6.68
N ASP A 539 -1.54 8.49 -7.51
CA ASP A 539 -2.91 8.25 -7.92
C ASP A 539 -3.86 7.98 -6.73
N ALA A 540 -3.41 8.00 -5.46
CA ALA A 540 -4.35 8.09 -4.34
C ALA A 540 -5.19 9.39 -4.35
N ASP A 541 -4.77 10.46 -5.06
CA ASP A 541 -5.62 11.65 -5.24
C ASP A 541 -5.94 12.05 -6.70
N ILE A 542 -5.28 11.46 -7.71
CA ILE A 542 -5.69 11.60 -9.13
C ILE A 542 -6.16 10.27 -9.77
N SER A 543 -5.94 9.10 -9.13
CA SER A 543 -6.77 7.89 -9.35
C SER A 543 -7.96 7.79 -8.41
N LYS A 544 -8.60 8.94 -8.17
CA LYS A 544 -10.08 8.96 -8.05
C LYS A 544 -10.82 8.29 -9.22
N TYR A 545 -10.12 7.75 -10.22
CA TYR A 545 -10.72 6.94 -11.29
C TYR A 545 -10.02 5.58 -11.55
N ARG A 546 -9.57 4.88 -10.50
CA ARG A 546 -9.64 3.40 -10.47
C ARG A 546 -10.57 2.99 -9.34
N ARG A 547 -11.87 2.89 -9.66
CA ARG A 547 -12.97 2.38 -8.81
C ARG A 547 -12.78 2.59 -7.31
N THR A 548 -12.85 3.85 -6.87
CA THR A 548 -13.43 4.12 -5.55
C THR A 548 -14.94 3.90 -5.66
N ILE A 549 -15.36 2.65 -5.52
CA ILE A 549 -16.65 2.37 -4.88
C ILE A 549 -16.55 3.13 -3.57
N ALA A 550 -17.45 4.07 -3.28
CA ALA A 550 -17.42 4.90 -2.06
C ALA A 550 -17.51 4.12 -0.73
N SER A 551 -17.34 2.79 -0.77
CA SER A 551 -17.62 1.84 0.29
C SER A 551 -16.45 0.86 0.57
N LEU A 552 -15.49 0.64 -0.34
CA LEU A 552 -14.42 -0.36 -0.10
C LEU A 552 -13.44 0.06 1.02
N SER A 553 -13.04 1.32 1.09
CA SER A 553 -12.21 1.85 2.20
C SER A 553 -12.96 1.97 3.52
N ALA A 554 -14.29 1.75 3.50
CA ALA A 554 -15.15 1.64 4.68
C ALA A 554 -15.43 0.17 5.06
N LEU A 555 -15.03 -0.79 4.23
CA LEU A 555 -15.13 -2.20 4.59
C LEU A 555 -14.03 -2.57 5.59
N PRO A 556 -14.31 -3.49 6.54
CA PRO A 556 -13.26 -4.08 7.37
C PRO A 556 -12.13 -4.70 6.55
N ASP A 557 -10.91 -4.72 7.11
CA ASP A 557 -9.71 -5.22 6.44
C ASP A 557 -9.87 -6.62 5.84
N THR A 558 -10.61 -7.50 6.52
CA THR A 558 -10.92 -8.86 6.06
C THR A 558 -11.64 -8.85 4.71
N HIS A 559 -12.68 -8.01 4.55
CA HIS A 559 -13.44 -7.91 3.29
C HIS A 559 -12.61 -7.27 2.18
N GLN A 560 -11.74 -6.30 2.50
CA GLN A 560 -10.82 -5.70 1.52
C GLN A 560 -9.79 -6.73 1.03
N MET A 561 -9.24 -7.55 1.94
CA MET A 561 -8.30 -8.61 1.58
C MET A 561 -8.95 -9.71 0.75
N LEU A 562 -10.18 -10.10 1.09
CA LEU A 562 -10.98 -11.05 0.31
C LEU A 562 -11.25 -10.51 -1.10
N GLN A 563 -11.73 -9.26 -1.21
CA GLN A 563 -11.99 -8.62 -2.50
C GLN A 563 -10.75 -8.65 -3.39
N LYS A 564 -9.60 -8.27 -2.83
CA LYS A 564 -8.33 -8.26 -3.56
C LYS A 564 -7.93 -9.67 -4.01
N THR A 565 -8.07 -10.66 -3.13
CA THR A 565 -7.75 -12.06 -3.45
C THR A 565 -8.62 -12.60 -4.57
N CYS A 566 -9.94 -12.39 -4.49
CA CYS A 566 -10.89 -12.79 -5.53
C CYS A 566 -10.63 -12.05 -6.84
N ARG A 567 -10.25 -10.77 -6.78
CA ARG A 567 -9.94 -9.96 -7.95
C ARG A 567 -8.66 -10.42 -8.65
N ASP A 568 -7.60 -10.66 -7.88
CA ASP A 568 -6.34 -11.18 -8.40
C ASP A 568 -6.56 -12.59 -9.02
N PHE A 569 -7.37 -13.44 -8.40
CA PHE A 569 -7.75 -14.73 -8.98
C PHE A 569 -8.55 -14.57 -10.28
N ALA A 570 -9.56 -13.69 -10.29
CA ALA A 570 -10.38 -13.43 -11.47
C ALA A 570 -9.54 -12.91 -12.66
N ASP A 571 -8.59 -12.01 -12.41
CA ASP A 571 -7.71 -11.44 -13.44
C ASP A 571 -6.74 -12.49 -14.03
N ASN A 572 -6.23 -13.41 -13.22
CA ASN A 572 -5.23 -14.38 -13.64
C ASN A 572 -5.83 -15.69 -14.19
N GLU A 573 -6.94 -16.17 -13.61
CA GLU A 573 -7.46 -17.52 -13.89
C GLU A 573 -8.80 -17.51 -14.62
N LEU A 574 -9.67 -16.52 -14.38
CA LEU A 574 -11.02 -16.50 -14.97
C LEU A 574 -11.07 -15.73 -16.31
N ILE A 575 -10.60 -14.48 -16.32
CA ILE A 575 -10.67 -13.61 -17.51
C ILE A 575 -10.00 -14.23 -18.74
N PRO A 576 -8.78 -14.81 -18.63
CA PRO A 576 -8.10 -15.40 -19.79
C PRO A 576 -8.85 -16.58 -20.41
N ASN A 577 -9.65 -17.29 -19.61
CA ASN A 577 -10.30 -18.53 -20.01
C ASN A 577 -11.80 -18.37 -20.35
N ALA A 578 -12.45 -17.29 -19.87
CA ALA A 578 -13.89 -17.09 -20.00
C ALA A 578 -14.42 -17.16 -21.45
N ALA A 579 -13.66 -16.65 -22.43
CA ALA A 579 -14.05 -16.71 -23.84
C ALA A 579 -14.05 -18.13 -24.40
N LYS A 580 -13.09 -18.95 -23.97
CA LYS A 580 -13.01 -20.35 -24.36
C LYS A 580 -14.19 -21.14 -23.78
N PHE A 581 -14.45 -20.98 -22.48
CA PHE A 581 -15.55 -21.67 -21.81
C PHE A 581 -16.91 -21.34 -22.42
N ASP A 582 -17.14 -20.09 -22.78
CA ASP A 582 -18.39 -19.67 -23.43
C ASP A 582 -18.54 -20.26 -24.84
N ARG A 583 -17.51 -20.17 -25.69
CA ARG A 583 -17.56 -20.66 -27.08
C ARG A 583 -17.67 -22.18 -27.18
N GLU A 584 -16.97 -22.89 -26.31
CA GLU A 584 -16.92 -24.36 -26.33
C GLU A 584 -17.94 -25.00 -25.37
N HIS A 585 -18.75 -24.20 -24.67
CA HIS A 585 -19.75 -24.65 -23.70
C HIS A 585 -19.14 -25.56 -22.60
N LEU A 586 -17.93 -25.21 -22.16
CA LEU A 586 -17.13 -26.02 -21.25
C LEU A 586 -17.35 -25.62 -19.80
N PHE A 587 -17.56 -26.63 -18.95
CA PHE A 587 -17.55 -26.44 -17.51
C PHE A 587 -16.12 -26.15 -17.02
N PRO A 588 -15.89 -25.04 -16.28
CA PRO A 588 -14.56 -24.62 -15.84
C PRO A 588 -14.07 -25.41 -14.62
N ALA A 589 -13.96 -26.74 -14.76
CA ALA A 589 -13.71 -27.67 -13.65
C ALA A 589 -12.48 -27.29 -12.81
N GLU A 590 -11.38 -26.94 -13.47
CA GLU A 590 -10.13 -26.57 -12.79
C GLU A 590 -10.29 -25.27 -12.00
N GLN A 591 -10.94 -24.26 -12.57
CA GLN A 591 -11.17 -22.98 -11.88
C GLN A 591 -12.13 -23.16 -10.70
N ILE A 592 -13.15 -24.03 -10.81
CA ILE A 592 -14.05 -24.34 -9.69
C ILE A 592 -13.30 -25.04 -8.56
N ARG A 593 -12.39 -25.98 -8.88
CA ARG A 593 -11.52 -26.63 -7.90
C ARG A 593 -10.63 -25.62 -7.17
N GLN A 594 -9.98 -24.72 -7.90
CA GLN A 594 -9.16 -23.64 -7.33
C GLN A 594 -9.99 -22.66 -6.48
N MET A 595 -11.21 -22.32 -6.91
CA MET A 595 -12.14 -21.52 -6.11
C MET A 595 -12.50 -22.22 -4.79
N GLY A 596 -12.61 -23.54 -4.80
CA GLY A 596 -12.81 -24.35 -3.60
C GLY A 596 -11.59 -24.33 -2.66
N GLU A 597 -10.38 -24.43 -3.19
CA GLU A 597 -9.13 -24.27 -2.41
C GLU A 597 -9.01 -22.88 -1.74
N LEU A 598 -9.59 -21.85 -2.38
CA LEU A 598 -9.69 -20.50 -1.83
C LEU A 598 -10.86 -20.31 -0.85
N GLY A 599 -11.66 -21.36 -0.59
CA GLY A 599 -12.84 -21.31 0.28
C GLY A 599 -14.07 -20.62 -0.30
N LEU A 600 -14.06 -20.29 -1.60
CA LEU A 600 -15.13 -19.53 -2.25
C LEU A 600 -16.38 -20.36 -2.54
N MET A 601 -16.29 -21.69 -2.51
CA MET A 601 -17.41 -22.59 -2.78
C MET A 601 -18.33 -22.80 -1.58
N ALA A 602 -17.94 -22.34 -0.38
CA ALA A 602 -18.70 -22.46 0.87
C ALA A 602 -18.39 -21.32 1.86
N VAL A 603 -18.58 -20.09 1.42
CA VAL A 603 -18.17 -18.87 2.14
C VAL A 603 -18.86 -18.77 3.52
N SER A 604 -20.19 -18.88 3.54
CA SER A 604 -20.98 -18.74 4.78
C SER A 604 -21.21 -20.04 5.54
N VAL A 605 -20.66 -21.16 5.07
CA VAL A 605 -20.76 -22.43 5.79
C VAL A 605 -19.76 -22.40 6.94
N LYS A 606 -20.16 -22.92 8.10
CA LYS A 606 -19.30 -22.95 9.28
C LYS A 606 -18.03 -23.78 9.03
N GLU A 607 -16.96 -23.39 9.70
CA GLU A 607 -15.66 -24.06 9.62
C GLU A 607 -15.72 -25.54 10.04
N GLU A 608 -16.60 -25.91 10.99
CA GLU A 608 -16.79 -27.29 11.44
C GLU A 608 -17.22 -28.26 10.31
N TYR A 609 -17.82 -27.73 9.24
CA TYR A 609 -18.22 -28.49 8.05
C TYR A 609 -17.34 -28.19 6.83
N GLY A 610 -16.18 -27.55 7.03
CA GLY A 610 -15.21 -27.25 5.97
C GLY A 610 -15.48 -25.99 5.15
N GLY A 611 -16.36 -25.09 5.61
CA GLY A 611 -16.55 -23.76 5.03
C GLY A 611 -15.64 -22.70 5.65
N THR A 612 -15.77 -21.43 5.23
CA THR A 612 -14.92 -20.33 5.75
C THR A 612 -15.52 -19.56 6.92
N GLY A 613 -16.79 -19.80 7.25
CA GLY A 613 -17.49 -19.10 8.34
C GLY A 613 -17.68 -17.58 8.15
N LEU A 614 -17.42 -17.06 6.95
CA LEU A 614 -17.53 -15.65 6.63
C LEU A 614 -18.98 -15.20 6.41
N ASP A 615 -19.22 -13.91 6.52
CA ASP A 615 -20.56 -13.31 6.42
C ASP A 615 -21.10 -13.22 4.97
N TYR A 616 -22.39 -12.89 4.81
CA TYR A 616 -22.99 -12.74 3.48
C TYR A 616 -22.46 -11.52 2.73
N LEU A 617 -21.93 -10.51 3.42
CA LEU A 617 -21.23 -9.41 2.78
C LEU A 617 -19.94 -9.88 2.10
N ALA A 618 -19.15 -10.75 2.75
CA ALA A 618 -17.99 -11.40 2.16
C ALA A 618 -18.37 -12.27 0.96
N TYR A 619 -19.45 -13.06 1.08
CA TYR A 619 -20.00 -13.82 -0.05
C TYR A 619 -20.38 -12.90 -1.23
N ALA A 620 -21.07 -11.79 -0.96
CA ALA A 620 -21.49 -10.84 -1.98
C ALA A 620 -20.30 -10.20 -2.71
N ILE A 621 -19.24 -9.85 -1.98
CA ILE A 621 -18.01 -9.25 -2.51
C ILE A 621 -17.23 -10.25 -3.36
N ALA A 622 -17.04 -11.47 -2.85
CA ALA A 622 -16.36 -12.53 -3.60
C ALA A 622 -17.12 -12.86 -4.89
N MET A 623 -18.44 -13.02 -4.81
CA MET A 623 -19.31 -13.30 -5.96
C MET A 623 -19.20 -12.23 -7.04
N GLU A 624 -19.15 -10.95 -6.66
CA GLU A 624 -19.00 -9.83 -7.59
C GLU A 624 -17.68 -9.91 -8.37
N GLU A 625 -16.55 -10.12 -7.70
CA GLU A 625 -15.24 -10.18 -8.36
C GLU A 625 -15.07 -11.44 -9.22
N ILE A 626 -15.58 -12.60 -8.77
CA ILE A 626 -15.58 -13.83 -9.58
C ILE A 626 -16.44 -13.65 -10.84
N SER A 627 -17.62 -13.06 -10.70
CA SER A 627 -18.54 -12.85 -11.83
C SER A 627 -18.05 -11.78 -12.80
N ARG A 628 -17.25 -10.81 -12.32
CA ARG A 628 -16.51 -9.87 -13.17
C ARG A 628 -15.51 -10.60 -14.07
N GLY A 629 -14.88 -11.67 -13.57
CA GLY A 629 -13.99 -12.51 -14.36
C GLY A 629 -14.73 -13.44 -15.32
N CYS A 630 -15.68 -14.22 -14.80
CA CYS A 630 -16.48 -15.17 -15.55
C CYS A 630 -17.86 -15.38 -14.92
N ALA A 631 -18.92 -14.94 -15.60
CA ALA A 631 -20.29 -15.08 -15.11
C ALA A 631 -20.72 -16.55 -14.92
N SER A 632 -20.13 -17.48 -15.69
CA SER A 632 -20.37 -18.93 -15.55
C SER A 632 -19.78 -19.47 -14.25
N ALA A 633 -18.54 -19.13 -13.92
CA ALA A 633 -17.96 -19.48 -12.63
C ALA A 633 -18.76 -18.87 -11.47
N GLY A 634 -19.20 -17.61 -11.63
CA GLY A 634 -20.07 -16.92 -10.68
C GLY A 634 -21.38 -17.68 -10.39
N VAL A 635 -22.13 -18.11 -11.42
CA VAL A 635 -23.38 -18.85 -11.18
C VAL A 635 -23.12 -20.21 -10.52
N ILE A 636 -22.04 -20.90 -10.89
CA ILE A 636 -21.70 -22.21 -10.31
C ILE A 636 -21.43 -22.05 -8.81
N MET A 637 -20.62 -21.06 -8.45
CA MET A 637 -20.35 -20.66 -7.07
C MET A 637 -21.64 -20.28 -6.34
N SER A 638 -22.53 -19.53 -6.99
CA SER A 638 -23.75 -19.02 -6.37
C SER A 638 -24.71 -20.16 -6.04
N VAL A 639 -24.96 -21.05 -7.00
CA VAL A 639 -25.83 -22.22 -6.81
C VAL A 639 -25.29 -23.12 -5.69
N ASN A 640 -23.97 -23.33 -5.62
CA ASN A 640 -23.39 -24.15 -4.57
C ASN A 640 -23.55 -23.50 -3.18
N ASN A 641 -23.17 -22.23 -3.03
CA ASN A 641 -23.22 -21.52 -1.74
C ASN A 641 -24.65 -21.31 -1.23
N SER A 642 -25.53 -20.71 -2.04
CA SER A 642 -26.84 -20.28 -1.55
C SER A 642 -27.94 -21.29 -1.80
N LEU A 643 -27.98 -21.93 -2.98
CA LEU A 643 -29.11 -22.80 -3.33
C LEU A 643 -28.95 -24.24 -2.85
N TYR A 644 -27.73 -24.79 -2.85
CA TYR A 644 -27.48 -26.14 -2.36
C TYR A 644 -27.07 -26.15 -0.88
N LEU A 645 -25.97 -25.49 -0.51
CA LEU A 645 -25.46 -25.49 0.87
C LEU A 645 -26.35 -24.68 1.82
N GLY A 646 -27.00 -23.61 1.35
CA GLY A 646 -27.89 -22.77 2.16
C GLY A 646 -29.02 -23.54 2.87
N PRO A 647 -29.92 -24.25 2.15
CA PRO A 647 -30.98 -25.01 2.80
C PRO A 647 -30.45 -26.19 3.61
N LEU A 648 -29.38 -26.85 3.17
CA LEU A 648 -28.78 -27.97 3.91
C LEU A 648 -28.24 -27.52 5.27
N THR A 649 -27.49 -26.42 5.32
CA THR A 649 -26.91 -25.91 6.57
C THR A 649 -27.93 -25.31 7.53
N HIS A 650 -29.10 -24.87 7.03
CA HIS A 650 -30.13 -24.24 7.84
C HIS A 650 -31.23 -25.21 8.34
N PHE A 651 -31.56 -26.23 7.55
CA PHE A 651 -32.66 -27.16 7.87
C PHE A 651 -32.19 -28.62 8.02
N GLY A 652 -30.91 -28.89 7.74
CA GLY A 652 -30.33 -30.21 7.86
C GLY A 652 -30.09 -30.61 9.31
N ASN A 653 -30.11 -31.92 9.55
CA ASN A 653 -29.60 -32.50 10.80
C ASN A 653 -28.10 -32.80 10.69
N GLU A 654 -27.48 -33.22 11.80
CA GLU A 654 -26.04 -33.48 11.84
C GLU A 654 -25.59 -34.57 10.85
N GLU A 655 -26.34 -35.67 10.73
CA GLU A 655 -26.02 -36.75 9.78
C GLU A 655 -26.06 -36.23 8.33
N GLN A 656 -27.04 -35.40 8.00
CA GLN A 656 -27.16 -34.75 6.70
C GLN A 656 -26.05 -33.73 6.45
N HIS A 657 -25.58 -32.99 7.46
CA HIS A 657 -24.43 -32.10 7.31
C HIS A 657 -23.16 -32.89 6.96
N GLN A 658 -22.86 -33.96 7.71
CA GLN A 658 -21.69 -34.79 7.43
C GLN A 658 -21.74 -35.42 6.03
N GLN A 659 -22.91 -35.89 5.61
CA GLN A 659 -23.05 -36.58 4.32
C GLN A 659 -23.16 -35.64 3.11
N PHE A 660 -23.86 -34.51 3.24
CA PHE A 660 -24.28 -33.68 2.11
C PHE A 660 -23.74 -32.25 2.10
N VAL A 661 -23.05 -31.80 3.15
CA VAL A 661 -22.39 -30.47 3.22
C VAL A 661 -20.88 -30.60 3.04
N VAL A 662 -20.21 -31.42 3.86
CA VAL A 662 -18.73 -31.49 3.94
C VAL A 662 -18.06 -31.74 2.58
N GLY A 663 -18.59 -32.69 1.81
CA GLY A 663 -18.04 -33.03 0.48
C GLY A 663 -18.30 -32.01 -0.63
N TYR A 664 -18.92 -30.87 -0.33
CA TYR A 664 -19.33 -29.83 -1.28
C TYR A 664 -18.71 -28.46 -0.98
N THR A 665 -17.81 -28.37 0.02
CA THR A 665 -17.21 -27.10 0.42
C THR A 665 -15.89 -26.78 -0.29
N ASP A 666 -15.17 -27.79 -0.76
CA ASP A 666 -13.82 -27.69 -1.33
C ASP A 666 -13.79 -27.61 -2.88
N GLY A 667 -14.96 -27.53 -3.52
CA GLY A 667 -15.09 -27.45 -4.98
C GLY A 667 -14.87 -28.77 -5.73
N THR A 668 -14.64 -29.89 -5.05
CA THR A 668 -14.54 -31.22 -5.70
C THR A 668 -15.89 -31.73 -6.19
N LYS A 669 -16.96 -31.38 -5.47
CA LYS A 669 -18.36 -31.57 -5.89
C LYS A 669 -19.09 -30.25 -5.82
N VAL A 670 -20.06 -30.09 -6.70
CA VAL A 670 -21.06 -29.03 -6.63
C VAL A 670 -22.44 -29.64 -6.46
N GLY A 671 -23.38 -28.87 -5.94
CA GLY A 671 -24.79 -29.27 -5.87
C GLY A 671 -25.69 -28.45 -6.78
N CYS A 672 -26.95 -28.86 -6.85
CA CYS A 672 -27.99 -28.13 -7.57
C CYS A 672 -29.32 -28.07 -6.80
N PHE A 673 -30.20 -27.19 -7.24
CA PHE A 673 -31.48 -26.88 -6.58
C PHE A 673 -32.62 -27.00 -7.58
N ALA A 674 -33.57 -27.89 -7.31
CA ALA A 674 -34.54 -28.37 -8.26
C ALA A 674 -35.98 -28.04 -7.84
N LEU A 675 -36.39 -26.81 -8.16
CA LEU A 675 -37.71 -26.28 -7.84
C LEU A 675 -38.65 -26.25 -9.05
N SER A 676 -38.24 -25.58 -10.13
CA SER A 676 -39.06 -25.32 -11.32
C SER A 676 -39.42 -26.58 -12.09
N GLU A 677 -40.62 -26.58 -12.67
CA GLU A 677 -41.19 -27.68 -13.44
C GLU A 677 -41.72 -27.22 -14.80
N PRO A 678 -41.78 -28.11 -15.80
CA PRO A 678 -42.44 -27.82 -17.07
C PRO A 678 -43.87 -27.31 -16.84
N GLY A 679 -44.19 -26.13 -17.37
CA GLY A 679 -45.53 -25.52 -17.28
C GLY A 679 -45.78 -24.61 -16.07
N ASN A 680 -44.92 -24.61 -15.04
CA ASN A 680 -45.17 -23.84 -13.81
C ASN A 680 -44.55 -22.42 -13.81
N GLY A 681 -43.41 -22.24 -14.47
CA GLY A 681 -42.69 -20.95 -14.48
C GLY A 681 -42.39 -20.44 -13.07
N SER A 682 -42.87 -19.22 -12.75
CA SER A 682 -42.71 -18.58 -11.43
C SER A 682 -43.72 -19.07 -10.37
N ASP A 683 -44.71 -19.87 -10.73
CA ASP A 683 -45.67 -20.45 -9.77
C ASP A 683 -45.11 -21.72 -9.11
N ALA A 684 -44.13 -21.51 -8.22
CA ALA A 684 -43.49 -22.60 -7.47
C ALA A 684 -44.46 -23.36 -6.54
N GLY A 685 -45.65 -22.80 -6.26
CA GLY A 685 -46.66 -23.42 -5.41
C GLY A 685 -47.49 -24.50 -6.11
N ALA A 686 -47.46 -24.55 -7.44
CA ALA A 686 -48.20 -25.50 -8.26
C ALA A 686 -47.41 -26.78 -8.62
N ALA A 687 -46.44 -27.16 -7.78
CA ALA A 687 -45.57 -28.32 -8.03
C ALA A 687 -46.37 -29.61 -8.29
N SER A 688 -46.06 -30.29 -9.40
CA SER A 688 -46.70 -31.51 -9.88
C SER A 688 -45.88 -32.77 -9.62
N THR A 689 -44.56 -32.64 -9.43
CA THR A 689 -43.63 -33.72 -9.03
C THR A 689 -44.06 -34.27 -7.69
N THR A 690 -44.31 -35.58 -7.58
CA THR A 690 -44.79 -36.23 -6.36
C THR A 690 -43.70 -36.94 -5.59
N ALA A 691 -43.85 -37.03 -4.28
CA ALA A 691 -43.06 -37.90 -3.42
C ALA A 691 -44.02 -38.73 -2.53
N ILE A 692 -44.03 -40.05 -2.69
CA ILE A 692 -44.92 -40.95 -1.95
C ILE A 692 -44.09 -41.76 -0.95
N ARG A 693 -44.50 -41.74 0.32
CA ARG A 693 -43.84 -42.52 1.37
C ARG A 693 -44.18 -44.01 1.21
N ARG A 694 -43.16 -44.86 1.20
CA ARG A 694 -43.28 -46.32 1.12
C ARG A 694 -42.40 -46.92 2.22
N GLY A 695 -42.93 -47.06 3.43
CA GLY A 695 -42.16 -47.57 4.57
C GLY A 695 -41.01 -46.62 4.97
N ASP A 696 -39.78 -47.09 4.78
CA ASP A 696 -38.51 -46.43 5.12
C ASP A 696 -37.90 -45.60 3.98
N HIS A 697 -38.58 -45.46 2.85
CA HIS A 697 -38.14 -44.66 1.71
C HIS A 697 -39.26 -43.78 1.12
N TRP A 698 -38.85 -42.80 0.31
CA TRP A 698 -39.72 -41.98 -0.53
C TRP A 698 -39.49 -42.32 -1.99
N VAL A 699 -40.57 -42.41 -2.77
CA VAL A 699 -40.50 -42.61 -4.21
C VAL A 699 -40.91 -41.32 -4.92
N LEU A 700 -39.97 -40.72 -5.64
CA LEU A 700 -40.15 -39.46 -6.36
C LEU A 700 -40.48 -39.73 -7.84
N ASN A 701 -41.49 -39.01 -8.35
CA ASN A 701 -41.91 -39.11 -9.74
C ASN A 701 -42.22 -37.71 -10.32
N GLY A 702 -41.57 -37.35 -11.42
CA GLY A 702 -41.79 -36.08 -12.12
C GLY A 702 -40.57 -35.54 -12.84
N THR A 703 -40.66 -34.30 -13.30
CA THR A 703 -39.58 -33.64 -14.04
C THR A 703 -39.37 -32.23 -13.54
N LYS A 704 -38.13 -31.92 -13.16
CA LYS A 704 -37.65 -30.57 -12.87
C LYS A 704 -36.95 -30.01 -14.10
N CYS A 705 -37.07 -28.71 -14.34
CA CYS A 705 -36.47 -28.06 -15.51
C CYS A 705 -35.73 -26.79 -15.11
N TRP A 706 -34.83 -26.34 -16.00
CA TRP A 706 -33.98 -25.16 -15.80
C TRP A 706 -32.97 -25.30 -14.65
N ILE A 707 -32.46 -26.51 -14.42
CA ILE A 707 -31.61 -26.78 -13.26
C ILE A 707 -30.14 -26.54 -13.59
N THR A 708 -29.59 -25.46 -13.04
CA THR A 708 -28.18 -25.11 -13.13
C THR A 708 -27.31 -26.11 -12.38
N ASN A 709 -26.11 -26.40 -12.89
CA ASN A 709 -25.16 -27.42 -12.41
C ASN A 709 -25.65 -28.87 -12.56
N GLY A 710 -26.79 -29.14 -13.19
CA GLY A 710 -27.41 -30.47 -13.17
C GLY A 710 -26.50 -31.63 -13.65
N TYR A 711 -25.61 -31.37 -14.62
CA TYR A 711 -24.67 -32.41 -15.09
C TYR A 711 -23.51 -32.64 -14.14
N GLU A 712 -23.02 -31.59 -13.50
CA GLU A 712 -21.83 -31.64 -12.64
C GLU A 712 -22.21 -31.89 -11.17
N ALA A 713 -23.48 -31.74 -10.82
CA ALA A 713 -23.95 -31.86 -9.45
C ALA A 713 -23.84 -33.29 -8.91
N GLY A 714 -23.26 -33.45 -7.72
CA GLY A 714 -23.22 -34.74 -7.02
C GLY A 714 -24.54 -35.10 -6.34
N ALA A 715 -25.34 -34.10 -5.98
CA ALA A 715 -26.68 -34.27 -5.42
C ALA A 715 -27.54 -33.02 -5.68
N ALA A 716 -28.85 -33.19 -5.54
CA ALA A 716 -29.85 -32.14 -5.75
C ALA A 716 -30.74 -31.96 -4.51
N VAL A 717 -31.09 -30.71 -4.19
CA VAL A 717 -32.23 -30.41 -3.31
C VAL A 717 -33.49 -30.33 -4.17
N VAL A 718 -34.39 -31.29 -4.05
CA VAL A 718 -35.58 -31.47 -4.88
C VAL A 718 -36.84 -31.17 -4.10
N PHE A 719 -37.71 -30.33 -4.65
CA PHE A 719 -39.01 -30.02 -4.04
C PHE A 719 -40.12 -30.82 -4.69
N ALA A 720 -40.85 -31.62 -3.92
CA ALA A 720 -41.92 -32.46 -4.45
C ALA A 720 -43.16 -32.43 -3.53
N THR A 721 -44.34 -32.56 -4.10
CA THR A 721 -45.60 -32.61 -3.34
C THR A 721 -45.79 -34.00 -2.73
N THR A 722 -45.92 -34.05 -1.41
CA THR A 722 -46.31 -35.24 -0.66
C THR A 722 -47.82 -35.36 -0.53
N ASP A 723 -48.55 -34.26 -0.71
CA ASP A 723 -50.01 -34.20 -0.79
C ASP A 723 -50.48 -33.04 -1.68
N LYS A 724 -51.00 -33.36 -2.87
CA LYS A 724 -51.50 -32.36 -3.85
C LYS A 724 -52.67 -31.54 -3.32
N SER A 725 -53.48 -32.09 -2.41
CA SER A 725 -54.68 -31.42 -1.90
C SER A 725 -54.33 -30.18 -1.05
N LEU A 726 -53.14 -30.17 -0.44
CA LEU A 726 -52.67 -29.11 0.44
C LEU A 726 -51.94 -27.96 -0.28
N LYS A 727 -51.84 -28.00 -1.62
CA LYS A 727 -51.12 -27.00 -2.44
C LYS A 727 -49.70 -26.75 -1.91
N HIS A 728 -49.31 -25.48 -1.72
CA HIS A 728 -47.98 -25.11 -1.21
C HIS A 728 -47.65 -25.71 0.16
N LYS A 729 -48.64 -26.05 1.00
CA LYS A 729 -48.42 -26.70 2.31
C LYS A 729 -48.12 -28.19 2.19
N GLY A 730 -48.37 -28.80 1.03
CA GLY A 730 -48.08 -30.20 0.74
C GLY A 730 -46.71 -30.42 0.10
N ILE A 731 -45.90 -29.38 -0.09
CA ILE A 731 -44.58 -29.49 -0.72
C ILE A 731 -43.52 -29.78 0.34
N SER A 732 -42.68 -30.78 0.11
CA SER A 732 -41.54 -31.16 0.95
C SER A 732 -40.23 -31.03 0.17
N ALA A 733 -39.10 -30.92 0.88
CA ALA A 733 -37.76 -30.83 0.30
C ALA A 733 -36.99 -32.13 0.53
N PHE A 734 -36.28 -32.61 -0.48
CA PHE A 734 -35.58 -33.90 -0.46
C PHE A 734 -34.15 -33.75 -0.98
N ILE A 735 -33.22 -34.46 -0.36
CA ILE A 735 -31.83 -34.54 -0.81
C ILE A 735 -31.70 -35.78 -1.70
N VAL A 736 -31.41 -35.60 -2.99
CA VAL A 736 -31.35 -36.70 -3.95
C VAL A 736 -29.92 -36.82 -4.51
N PRO A 737 -29.14 -37.83 -4.11
CA PRO A 737 -27.85 -38.14 -4.74
C PRO A 737 -28.02 -38.44 -6.23
N LYS A 738 -27.08 -37.99 -7.06
CA LYS A 738 -27.16 -38.15 -8.51
C LYS A 738 -27.25 -39.62 -8.97
N ASP A 739 -26.58 -40.51 -8.27
CA ASP A 739 -26.52 -41.94 -8.63
C ASP A 739 -27.71 -42.76 -8.09
N THR A 740 -28.77 -42.10 -7.62
CA THR A 740 -29.98 -42.77 -7.13
C THR A 740 -30.71 -43.46 -8.30
N PRO A 741 -31.04 -44.76 -8.22
CA PRO A 741 -31.84 -45.43 -9.24
C PRO A 741 -33.16 -44.68 -9.50
N GLY A 742 -33.49 -44.46 -10.77
CA GLY A 742 -34.66 -43.68 -11.19
C GLY A 742 -34.42 -42.18 -11.36
N PHE A 743 -33.23 -41.67 -11.01
CA PHE A 743 -32.81 -40.30 -11.35
C PHE A 743 -32.01 -40.30 -12.66
N SER A 744 -32.48 -39.57 -13.67
CA SER A 744 -31.77 -39.31 -14.92
C SER A 744 -31.74 -37.83 -15.31
N LEU A 745 -30.84 -37.48 -16.23
CA LEU A 745 -30.67 -36.10 -16.72
C LEU A 745 -31.23 -35.96 -18.14
N GLY A 746 -31.92 -34.85 -18.39
CA GLY A 746 -32.26 -34.43 -19.75
C GLY A 746 -31.06 -33.88 -20.52
N LYS A 747 -31.28 -33.48 -21.78
CA LYS A 747 -30.25 -32.81 -22.59
C LYS A 747 -29.79 -31.50 -21.92
N LYS A 748 -28.52 -31.13 -22.08
CA LYS A 748 -28.03 -29.78 -21.76
C LYS A 748 -28.76 -28.75 -22.64
N GLU A 749 -29.25 -27.68 -22.01
CA GLU A 749 -29.87 -26.55 -22.71
C GLU A 749 -28.82 -25.76 -23.52
N ASP A 750 -29.18 -25.40 -24.76
CA ASP A 750 -28.38 -24.50 -25.58
C ASP A 750 -28.78 -23.04 -25.29
N LYS A 751 -27.98 -22.38 -24.43
CA LYS A 751 -28.33 -21.10 -23.83
C LYS A 751 -27.73 -19.91 -24.58
N LEU A 752 -28.37 -18.76 -24.41
CA LEU A 752 -27.86 -17.46 -24.88
C LEU A 752 -26.50 -17.11 -24.23
N GLY A 753 -26.45 -17.10 -22.90
CA GLY A 753 -25.27 -16.76 -22.11
C GLY A 753 -25.05 -17.72 -20.95
N ILE A 754 -23.99 -17.48 -20.19
CA ILE A 754 -23.53 -18.32 -19.08
C ILE A 754 -23.38 -19.79 -19.55
N ARG A 755 -22.72 -19.95 -20.69
CA ARG A 755 -22.58 -21.24 -21.40
C ARG A 755 -21.60 -22.20 -20.74
N GLY A 756 -20.74 -21.69 -19.85
CA GLY A 756 -19.83 -22.51 -19.05
C GLY A 756 -20.50 -23.22 -17.86
N SER A 757 -21.79 -22.97 -17.59
CA SER A 757 -22.55 -23.74 -16.61
C SER A 757 -23.57 -24.63 -17.31
N SER A 758 -23.74 -25.87 -16.85
CA SER A 758 -24.82 -26.71 -17.37
C SER A 758 -26.17 -26.22 -16.85
N THR A 759 -27.19 -26.35 -17.70
CA THR A 759 -28.59 -26.23 -17.33
C THR A 759 -29.31 -27.39 -18.01
N CYS A 760 -30.12 -28.16 -17.29
CA CYS A 760 -30.84 -29.30 -17.85
C CYS A 760 -32.11 -29.59 -17.06
N SER A 761 -32.87 -30.58 -17.54
CA SER A 761 -33.94 -31.19 -16.76
C SER A 761 -33.41 -32.30 -15.86
N LEU A 762 -34.02 -32.47 -14.69
CA LEU A 762 -33.82 -33.63 -13.81
C LEU A 762 -35.10 -34.47 -13.84
N ILE A 763 -34.99 -35.74 -14.20
CA ILE A 763 -36.11 -36.65 -14.41
C ILE A 763 -36.08 -37.71 -13.32
N PHE A 764 -37.21 -37.89 -12.65
CA PHE A 764 -37.40 -38.86 -11.58
C PHE A 764 -38.49 -39.84 -12.00
N GLU A 765 -38.12 -41.11 -12.16
CA GLU A 765 -38.99 -42.23 -12.51
C GLU A 765 -38.82 -43.32 -11.46
N ASP A 766 -39.80 -43.45 -10.58
CA ASP A 766 -39.76 -44.33 -9.42
C ASP A 766 -38.46 -44.21 -8.60
N CYS A 767 -37.97 -42.96 -8.48
CA CYS A 767 -36.71 -42.65 -7.83
C CYS A 767 -36.83 -42.83 -6.31
N ALA A 768 -36.28 -43.93 -5.78
CA ALA A 768 -36.38 -44.29 -4.37
C ALA A 768 -35.21 -43.73 -3.55
N ILE A 769 -35.51 -42.87 -2.56
CA ILE A 769 -34.53 -42.31 -1.61
C ILE A 769 -34.87 -42.70 -0.16
N PRO A 770 -33.89 -42.84 0.74
CA PRO A 770 -34.14 -43.10 2.15
C PRO A 770 -35.06 -42.04 2.78
N ALA A 771 -35.87 -42.44 3.77
CA ALA A 771 -36.72 -41.51 4.53
C ALA A 771 -35.91 -40.39 5.22
N ALA A 772 -34.67 -40.68 5.60
CA ALA A 772 -33.72 -39.75 6.19
C ALA A 772 -33.26 -38.63 5.22
N ASN A 773 -33.51 -38.76 3.92
CA ASN A 773 -33.18 -37.72 2.93
C ASN A 773 -34.24 -36.60 2.86
N LEU A 774 -35.30 -36.66 3.67
CA LEU A 774 -36.21 -35.53 3.86
C LEU A 774 -35.47 -34.39 4.57
N LEU A 775 -35.46 -33.20 3.96
CA LEU A 775 -34.85 -32.00 4.52
C LEU A 775 -35.90 -31.19 5.28
N GLY A 776 -35.71 -31.07 6.60
CA GLY A 776 -36.71 -30.49 7.50
C GLY A 776 -37.95 -31.38 7.68
N GLU A 777 -39.08 -30.77 8.02
CA GLU A 777 -40.33 -31.48 8.29
C GLU A 777 -41.21 -31.67 7.02
N PRO A 778 -42.04 -32.72 6.95
CA PRO A 778 -43.01 -32.87 5.87
C PRO A 778 -43.89 -31.62 5.70
N GLY A 779 -44.03 -31.13 4.47
CA GLY A 779 -44.81 -29.93 4.13
C GLY A 779 -44.08 -28.59 4.31
N PHE A 780 -42.83 -28.58 4.81
CA PHE A 780 -42.03 -27.35 4.94
C PHE A 780 -41.28 -26.95 3.66
N GLY A 781 -41.33 -27.75 2.60
CA GLY A 781 -40.55 -27.57 1.38
C GLY A 781 -40.77 -26.20 0.72
N PHE A 782 -42.01 -25.72 0.62
CA PHE A 782 -42.26 -24.39 0.04
C PHE A 782 -41.64 -23.26 0.88
N LYS A 783 -41.69 -23.37 2.21
CA LYS A 783 -41.05 -22.40 3.12
C LYS A 783 -39.53 -22.44 2.97
N ILE A 784 -38.94 -23.63 2.93
CA ILE A 784 -37.50 -23.83 2.70
C ILE A 784 -37.09 -23.19 1.38
N ALA A 785 -37.85 -23.43 0.29
CA ALA A 785 -37.59 -22.84 -1.01
C ALA A 785 -37.61 -21.30 -0.96
N MET A 786 -38.65 -20.70 -0.36
CA MET A 786 -38.77 -19.23 -0.31
C MET A 786 -37.66 -18.59 0.53
N GLN A 787 -37.31 -19.17 1.68
CA GLN A 787 -36.23 -18.66 2.53
C GLN A 787 -34.85 -18.80 1.86
N THR A 788 -34.66 -19.88 1.10
CA THR A 788 -33.44 -20.10 0.31
C THR A 788 -33.32 -19.08 -0.83
N LEU A 789 -34.42 -18.82 -1.55
CA LEU A 789 -34.44 -17.84 -2.64
C LEU A 789 -34.23 -16.40 -2.14
N ASP A 790 -34.74 -16.03 -0.97
CA ASP A 790 -34.46 -14.71 -0.39
C ASP A 790 -32.95 -14.49 -0.20
N ALA A 791 -32.24 -15.51 0.26
CA ALA A 791 -30.78 -15.49 0.38
C ALA A 791 -30.06 -15.55 -0.97
N GLY A 792 -30.53 -16.40 -1.89
CA GLY A 792 -29.93 -16.59 -3.22
C GLY A 792 -29.98 -15.32 -4.08
N ARG A 793 -31.03 -14.50 -3.94
CA ARG A 793 -31.14 -13.19 -4.58
C ARG A 793 -29.96 -12.26 -4.31
N ILE A 794 -29.33 -12.34 -3.14
CA ILE A 794 -28.12 -11.57 -2.84
C ILE A 794 -26.96 -12.05 -3.71
N GLY A 795 -26.80 -13.37 -3.87
CA GLY A 795 -25.78 -13.96 -4.76
C GLY A 795 -25.99 -13.59 -6.23
N ILE A 796 -27.24 -13.69 -6.72
CA ILE A 796 -27.58 -13.29 -8.09
C ILE A 796 -27.40 -11.78 -8.30
N ALA A 797 -27.77 -10.95 -7.32
CA ALA A 797 -27.51 -9.51 -7.37
C ALA A 797 -26.00 -9.25 -7.51
N SER A 798 -25.17 -9.87 -6.67
CA SER A 798 -23.72 -9.77 -6.75
C SER A 798 -23.13 -10.25 -8.08
N GLN A 799 -23.66 -11.33 -8.64
CA GLN A 799 -23.25 -11.80 -9.95
C GLN A 799 -23.56 -10.76 -11.04
N ALA A 800 -24.76 -10.18 -11.00
CA ALA A 800 -25.17 -9.12 -11.91
C ALA A 800 -24.26 -7.88 -11.77
N LEU A 801 -23.90 -7.50 -10.53
CA LEU A 801 -22.90 -6.45 -10.29
C LEU A 801 -21.57 -6.79 -10.97
N GLY A 802 -21.07 -8.03 -10.86
CA GLY A 802 -19.84 -8.45 -11.52
C GLY A 802 -19.89 -8.29 -13.04
N ILE A 803 -20.99 -8.70 -13.68
CA ILE A 803 -21.19 -8.57 -15.14
C ILE A 803 -21.29 -7.10 -15.56
N ALA A 804 -22.10 -6.31 -14.85
CA ALA A 804 -22.22 -4.86 -15.04
C ALA A 804 -20.84 -4.19 -14.95
N GLN A 805 -20.07 -4.65 -13.96
CA GLN A 805 -18.78 -4.11 -13.65
C GLN A 805 -17.73 -4.43 -14.73
N ALA A 806 -17.68 -5.66 -15.23
CA ALA A 806 -16.86 -6.07 -16.37
C ALA A 806 -17.21 -5.27 -17.64
N SER A 807 -18.51 -5.05 -17.86
CA SER A 807 -19.02 -4.25 -18.99
C SER A 807 -18.52 -2.80 -18.94
N LEU A 808 -18.57 -2.16 -17.76
CA LEU A 808 -18.03 -0.81 -17.57
C LEU A 808 -16.51 -0.76 -17.78
N GLU A 809 -15.77 -1.74 -17.25
CA GLU A 809 -14.33 -1.84 -17.44
C GLU A 809 -13.94 -1.96 -18.93
N CYS A 810 -14.63 -2.83 -19.67
CA CYS A 810 -14.44 -3.02 -21.10
C CYS A 810 -14.77 -1.73 -21.89
N ALA A 811 -15.86 -1.04 -21.54
CA ALA A 811 -16.26 0.20 -22.19
C ALA A 811 -15.22 1.32 -21.98
N VAL A 812 -14.74 1.48 -20.73
CA VAL A 812 -13.75 2.51 -20.37
C VAL A 812 -12.39 2.24 -21.03
N ASP A 813 -11.92 1.00 -21.02
CA ASP A 813 -10.64 0.63 -21.65
C ASP A 813 -10.66 0.92 -23.16
N TYR A 814 -11.71 0.48 -23.85
CA TYR A 814 -11.87 0.74 -25.28
C TYR A 814 -12.02 2.23 -25.58
N ALA A 815 -12.82 2.95 -24.79
CA ALA A 815 -13.05 4.38 -25.01
C ALA A 815 -11.78 5.23 -24.89
N ASN A 816 -10.83 4.83 -24.04
CA ASN A 816 -9.54 5.51 -23.91
C ASN A 816 -8.57 5.18 -25.04
N LYS A 817 -8.62 3.97 -25.62
CA LYS A 817 -7.71 3.53 -26.69
C LYS A 817 -8.18 3.96 -28.08
N ARG A 818 -9.49 4.01 -28.32
CA ARG A 818 -10.06 4.32 -29.65
C ARG A 818 -9.99 5.82 -29.95
N ILE A 819 -9.25 6.21 -31.00
CA ILE A 819 -9.14 7.59 -31.48
C ILE A 819 -10.14 7.89 -32.60
N ALA A 820 -11.10 8.79 -32.39
CA ALA A 820 -11.96 9.33 -33.44
C ALA A 820 -12.08 10.85 -33.30
N PHE A 821 -12.27 11.56 -34.41
CA PHE A 821 -12.30 13.03 -34.41
C PHE A 821 -11.05 13.66 -33.76
N GLY A 822 -9.88 13.06 -34.01
CA GLY A 822 -8.58 13.55 -33.53
C GLY A 822 -8.28 13.35 -32.04
N LYS A 823 -9.13 12.64 -31.28
CA LYS A 823 -8.94 12.40 -29.83
C LYS A 823 -9.52 11.06 -29.38
N PRO A 824 -9.15 10.54 -28.19
CA PRO A 824 -9.83 9.39 -27.60
C PRO A 824 -11.34 9.62 -27.51
N ILE A 825 -12.16 8.62 -27.83
CA ILE A 825 -13.62 8.74 -27.76
C ILE A 825 -14.12 8.98 -26.33
N ALA A 826 -13.32 8.64 -25.31
CA ALA A 826 -13.54 9.02 -23.91
C ALA A 826 -13.59 10.56 -23.67
N LYS A 827 -13.14 11.37 -24.64
CA LYS A 827 -13.23 12.84 -24.61
C LYS A 827 -14.46 13.39 -25.35
N LEU A 828 -15.36 12.53 -25.84
CA LEU A 828 -16.64 12.92 -26.44
C LEU A 828 -17.72 12.92 -25.37
N GLN A 829 -18.48 14.01 -25.25
CA GLN A 829 -19.50 14.19 -24.21
C GLN A 829 -20.53 13.05 -24.21
N ALA A 830 -21.00 12.59 -25.38
CA ALA A 830 -21.96 11.49 -25.48
C ALA A 830 -21.44 10.17 -24.89
N ILE A 831 -20.13 9.90 -24.98
CA ILE A 831 -19.51 8.72 -24.37
C ILE A 831 -19.36 8.92 -22.86
N GLN A 832 -18.97 10.13 -22.43
CA GLN A 832 -18.86 10.46 -21.01
C GLN A 832 -20.20 10.32 -20.27
N SER A 833 -21.32 10.75 -20.88
CA SER A 833 -22.66 10.55 -20.34
C SER A 833 -22.99 9.07 -20.14
N LYS A 834 -22.73 8.22 -21.15
CA LYS A 834 -22.96 6.77 -21.03
C LYS A 834 -22.14 6.16 -19.90
N LEU A 835 -20.86 6.49 -19.81
CA LEU A 835 -19.98 5.97 -18.76
C LEU A 835 -20.43 6.43 -17.36
N ALA A 836 -20.92 7.67 -17.23
CA ALA A 836 -21.48 8.19 -15.99
C ALA A 836 -22.76 7.44 -15.57
N ASP A 837 -23.68 7.21 -16.50
CA ASP A 837 -24.94 6.49 -16.22
C ASP A 837 -24.67 5.03 -15.83
N MET A 838 -23.77 4.36 -16.55
CA MET A 838 -23.35 2.99 -16.23
C MET A 838 -22.74 2.90 -14.83
N ALA A 839 -21.81 3.80 -14.50
CA ALA A 839 -21.18 3.82 -13.18
C ALA A 839 -22.20 4.09 -12.06
N THR A 840 -23.11 5.05 -12.27
CA THR A 840 -24.11 5.43 -11.26
C THR A 840 -25.09 4.30 -10.96
N GLN A 841 -25.61 3.64 -12.00
CA GLN A 841 -26.55 2.53 -11.82
C GLN A 841 -25.88 1.34 -11.11
N LEU A 842 -24.63 1.06 -11.46
CA LEU A 842 -23.85 0.00 -10.83
C LEU A 842 -23.65 0.28 -9.33
N GLU A 843 -23.19 1.47 -8.96
CA GLU A 843 -22.97 1.81 -7.55
C GLU A 843 -24.28 1.80 -6.74
N ALA A 844 -25.38 2.30 -7.30
CA ALA A 844 -26.69 2.28 -6.66
C ALA A 844 -27.17 0.84 -6.38
N ALA A 845 -27.02 -0.06 -7.36
CA ALA A 845 -27.36 -1.46 -7.20
C ALA A 845 -26.45 -2.18 -6.18
N ARG A 846 -25.16 -1.81 -6.13
CA ARG A 846 -24.20 -2.35 -5.16
C ARG A 846 -24.57 -1.99 -3.73
N LEU A 847 -24.95 -0.74 -3.47
CA LEU A 847 -25.40 -0.30 -2.15
C LEU A 847 -26.64 -1.08 -1.67
N LEU A 848 -27.61 -1.32 -2.55
CA LEU A 848 -28.79 -2.14 -2.22
C LEU A 848 -28.39 -3.59 -1.90
N THR A 849 -27.46 -4.15 -2.65
CA THR A 849 -26.97 -5.53 -2.46
C THR A 849 -26.25 -5.69 -1.13
N TRP A 850 -25.34 -4.76 -0.80
CA TRP A 850 -24.59 -4.81 0.46
C TRP A 850 -25.50 -4.55 1.67
N ARG A 851 -26.52 -3.69 1.52
CA ARG A 851 -27.55 -3.49 2.55
C ARG A 851 -28.33 -4.78 2.82
N ALA A 852 -28.73 -5.51 1.78
CA ALA A 852 -29.43 -6.78 1.93
C ALA A 852 -28.56 -7.84 2.63
N ALA A 853 -27.27 -7.92 2.26
CA ALA A 853 -26.29 -8.78 2.93
C ALA A 853 -26.14 -8.42 4.42
N TRP A 854 -25.92 -7.14 4.72
CA TRP A 854 -25.79 -6.66 6.10
C TRP A 854 -27.03 -6.96 6.96
N LEU A 855 -28.24 -6.76 6.42
CA LEU A 855 -29.48 -7.09 7.13
C LEU A 855 -29.57 -8.59 7.44
N LYS A 856 -29.19 -9.44 6.48
CA LYS A 856 -29.15 -10.89 6.68
C LYS A 856 -28.16 -11.28 7.77
N ASP A 857 -26.93 -10.76 7.72
CA ASP A 857 -25.88 -11.05 8.70
C ASP A 857 -26.29 -10.62 10.12
N ASN A 858 -27.05 -9.54 10.23
CA ASN A 858 -27.60 -9.03 11.48
C ASN A 858 -28.96 -9.65 11.87
N LYS A 859 -29.39 -10.74 11.21
CA LYS A 859 -30.63 -11.47 11.48
C LYS A 859 -31.88 -10.58 11.44
N LYS A 860 -31.87 -9.53 10.61
CA LYS A 860 -33.02 -8.64 10.37
C LYS A 860 -33.83 -9.17 9.18
N PRO A 861 -35.13 -8.86 9.09
CA PRO A 861 -35.90 -9.12 7.87
C PRO A 861 -35.23 -8.45 6.67
N PHE A 862 -35.03 -9.20 5.59
CA PHE A 862 -34.30 -8.72 4.41
C PHE A 862 -34.95 -9.11 3.07
N THR A 863 -36.11 -9.77 3.08
CA THR A 863 -36.82 -10.24 1.87
C THR A 863 -37.08 -9.11 0.86
N LYS A 864 -37.54 -7.94 1.34
CA LYS A 864 -37.81 -6.77 0.50
C LYS A 864 -36.50 -6.22 -0.08
N GLU A 865 -35.49 -6.04 0.75
CA GLU A 865 -34.19 -5.49 0.37
C GLU A 865 -33.43 -6.41 -0.59
N ALA A 866 -33.49 -7.74 -0.42
CA ALA A 866 -32.93 -8.70 -1.37
C ALA A 866 -33.65 -8.66 -2.73
N ALA A 867 -34.98 -8.51 -2.75
CA ALA A 867 -35.73 -8.32 -3.98
C ALA A 867 -35.38 -7.00 -4.68
N GLN A 868 -35.22 -5.90 -3.93
CA GLN A 868 -34.75 -4.61 -4.45
C GLN A 868 -33.33 -4.71 -5.02
N ALA A 869 -32.42 -5.37 -4.30
CA ALA A 869 -31.05 -5.59 -4.72
C ALA A 869 -30.98 -6.37 -6.03
N LYS A 870 -31.64 -7.53 -6.12
CA LYS A 870 -31.66 -8.35 -7.33
C LYS A 870 -32.29 -7.60 -8.50
N LEU A 871 -33.38 -6.90 -8.26
CA LEU A 871 -34.04 -6.11 -9.29
C LEU A 871 -33.10 -5.03 -9.85
N ALA A 872 -32.56 -4.17 -8.98
CA ALA A 872 -31.68 -3.08 -9.39
C ALA A 872 -30.40 -3.58 -10.06
N ALA A 873 -29.77 -4.63 -9.51
CA ALA A 873 -28.52 -5.17 -10.04
C ALA A 873 -28.69 -5.86 -11.40
N SER A 874 -29.76 -6.63 -11.58
CA SER A 874 -30.02 -7.32 -12.86
C SER A 874 -30.32 -6.35 -14.00
N GLU A 875 -31.15 -5.32 -13.75
CA GLU A 875 -31.43 -4.29 -14.74
C GLU A 875 -30.19 -3.41 -15.03
N ALA A 876 -29.40 -3.08 -13.99
CA ALA A 876 -28.13 -2.37 -14.16
C ALA A 876 -27.12 -3.18 -14.99
N ALA A 877 -27.06 -4.50 -14.82
CA ALA A 877 -26.20 -5.37 -15.61
C ALA A 877 -26.57 -5.40 -17.08
N THR A 878 -27.86 -5.58 -17.40
CA THR A 878 -28.33 -5.50 -18.80
C THR A 878 -28.05 -4.12 -19.39
N TYR A 879 -28.33 -3.04 -18.64
CA TYR A 879 -28.08 -1.66 -19.09
C TYR A 879 -26.60 -1.44 -19.38
N CYS A 880 -25.71 -1.80 -18.43
CA CYS A 880 -24.26 -1.61 -18.58
C CYS A 880 -23.70 -2.44 -19.73
N ALA A 881 -24.10 -3.70 -19.85
CA ALA A 881 -23.65 -4.55 -20.95
C ALA A 881 -24.13 -4.03 -22.31
N HIS A 882 -25.37 -3.54 -22.41
CA HIS A 882 -25.87 -2.89 -23.61
C HIS A 882 -25.06 -1.62 -23.93
N GLN A 883 -24.89 -0.70 -22.96
CA GLN A 883 -24.13 0.53 -23.21
C GLN A 883 -22.66 0.25 -23.54
N CYS A 884 -22.06 -0.83 -23.02
CA CYS A 884 -20.73 -1.29 -23.42
C CYS A 884 -20.67 -1.56 -24.93
N ILE A 885 -21.63 -2.32 -25.47
CA ILE A 885 -21.72 -2.56 -26.92
C ILE A 885 -21.85 -1.23 -27.68
N GLN A 886 -22.70 -0.31 -27.20
CA GLN A 886 -22.89 1.00 -27.84
C GLN A 886 -21.62 1.86 -27.84
N VAL A 887 -20.80 1.80 -26.78
CA VAL A 887 -19.52 2.52 -26.70
C VAL A 887 -18.48 1.92 -27.64
N LEU A 888 -18.45 0.58 -27.77
CA LEU A 888 -17.52 -0.11 -28.67
C LEU A 888 -17.94 -0.02 -30.16
N GLY A 889 -19.22 0.23 -30.43
CA GLY A 889 -19.79 0.24 -31.79
C GLY A 889 -19.73 -1.16 -32.41
N GLY A 890 -19.31 -1.26 -33.68
CA GLY A 890 -19.18 -2.55 -34.36
C GLY A 890 -18.27 -3.56 -33.63
N MET A 891 -17.21 -3.07 -32.96
CA MET A 891 -16.32 -3.93 -32.16
C MET A 891 -17.02 -4.52 -30.93
N GLY A 892 -18.12 -3.92 -30.47
CA GLY A 892 -18.89 -4.44 -29.34
C GLY A 892 -19.86 -5.55 -29.74
N TYR A 893 -20.15 -5.68 -31.04
CA TYR A 893 -21.08 -6.67 -31.58
C TYR A 893 -20.38 -7.97 -32.02
N VAL A 894 -19.09 -7.90 -32.33
CA VAL A 894 -18.28 -9.06 -32.74
C VAL A 894 -17.68 -9.77 -31.53
N SER A 895 -17.51 -11.09 -31.64
CA SER A 895 -16.97 -11.94 -30.56
C SER A 895 -15.45 -11.80 -30.32
N ASP A 896 -14.76 -10.92 -31.07
CA ASP A 896 -13.36 -10.56 -30.82
C ASP A 896 -13.20 -9.79 -29.51
N MET A 897 -14.26 -9.12 -29.04
CA MET A 897 -14.31 -8.40 -27.78
C MET A 897 -15.34 -9.03 -26.83
N PRO A 898 -15.14 -8.97 -25.50
CA PRO A 898 -16.01 -9.64 -24.55
C PRO A 898 -17.39 -8.97 -24.36
N ALA A 899 -17.63 -7.80 -24.96
CA ALA A 899 -18.84 -7.00 -24.73
C ALA A 899 -20.15 -7.72 -25.12
N GLU A 900 -20.18 -8.42 -26.25
CA GLU A 900 -21.36 -9.20 -26.67
C GLU A 900 -21.66 -10.33 -25.67
N ARG A 901 -20.61 -11.01 -25.18
CA ARG A 901 -20.74 -12.07 -24.17
C ARG A 901 -21.29 -11.51 -22.86
N HIS A 902 -20.79 -10.36 -22.40
CA HIS A 902 -21.33 -9.71 -21.21
C HIS A 902 -22.83 -9.40 -21.32
N TYR A 903 -23.29 -9.00 -22.50
CA TYR A 903 -24.72 -8.77 -22.73
C TYR A 903 -25.52 -10.08 -22.68
N ARG A 904 -25.05 -11.14 -23.35
CA ARG A 904 -25.66 -12.48 -23.27
C ARG A 904 -25.73 -13.00 -21.83
N ASP A 905 -24.64 -12.84 -21.07
CA ASP A 905 -24.53 -13.25 -19.67
C ASP A 905 -25.45 -12.42 -18.76
N ALA A 906 -25.60 -11.12 -19.00
CA ALA A 906 -26.45 -10.25 -18.18
C ALA A 906 -27.93 -10.60 -18.27
N ARG A 907 -28.43 -11.01 -19.45
CA ARG A 907 -29.87 -11.22 -19.70
C ARG A 907 -30.54 -12.19 -18.74
N ILE A 908 -29.85 -13.27 -18.35
CA ILE A 908 -30.44 -14.29 -17.49
C ILE A 908 -30.65 -13.79 -16.06
N THR A 909 -29.92 -12.75 -15.63
CA THR A 909 -30.03 -12.20 -14.28
C THR A 909 -31.40 -11.60 -14.00
N GLU A 910 -32.13 -11.15 -15.02
CA GLU A 910 -33.51 -10.67 -14.87
C GLU A 910 -34.53 -11.80 -14.77
N ILE A 911 -34.16 -13.05 -15.04
CA ILE A 911 -35.09 -14.17 -15.25
C ILE A 911 -35.06 -15.16 -14.07
N TYR A 912 -33.89 -15.72 -13.76
CA TYR A 912 -33.80 -16.77 -12.74
C TYR A 912 -33.85 -16.25 -11.30
N GLU A 913 -34.08 -17.15 -10.34
CA GLU A 913 -34.36 -16.83 -8.93
C GLU A 913 -35.48 -15.79 -8.73
N GLY A 914 -36.44 -15.82 -9.67
CA GLY A 914 -37.59 -14.93 -9.75
C GLY A 914 -37.35 -13.79 -10.72
N THR A 915 -38.25 -13.64 -11.70
CA THR A 915 -38.12 -12.60 -12.72
C THR A 915 -38.17 -11.20 -12.12
N SER A 916 -37.73 -10.18 -12.85
CA SER A 916 -37.83 -8.77 -12.43
C SER A 916 -39.28 -8.36 -12.10
N GLU A 917 -40.28 -8.97 -12.72
CA GLU A 917 -41.71 -8.79 -12.40
C GLU A 917 -42.06 -9.42 -11.05
N ILE A 918 -41.56 -10.64 -10.78
CA ILE A 918 -41.74 -11.28 -9.47
C ILE A 918 -41.10 -10.44 -8.37
N GLN A 919 -39.90 -9.88 -8.61
CA GLN A 919 -39.27 -9.00 -7.62
C GLN A 919 -40.14 -7.78 -7.32
N ARG A 920 -40.75 -7.17 -8.35
CA ARG A 920 -41.71 -6.05 -8.15
C ARG A 920 -42.91 -6.45 -7.32
N LEU A 921 -43.46 -7.66 -7.50
CA LEU A 921 -44.56 -8.17 -6.68
C LEU A 921 -44.13 -8.36 -5.21
N VAL A 922 -42.94 -8.91 -4.97
CA VAL A 922 -42.38 -9.07 -3.61
C VAL A 922 -42.19 -7.71 -2.94
N ILE A 923 -41.61 -6.74 -3.65
CA ILE A 923 -41.38 -5.39 -3.15
C ILE A 923 -42.71 -4.69 -2.85
N ALA A 924 -43.65 -4.69 -3.81
CA ALA A 924 -44.96 -4.06 -3.65
C ALA A 924 -45.73 -4.69 -2.46
N GLY A 925 -45.73 -6.01 -2.36
CA GLY A 925 -46.37 -6.72 -1.26
C GLY A 925 -45.77 -6.40 0.11
N ALA A 926 -44.46 -6.17 0.20
CA ALA A 926 -43.78 -5.75 1.43
C ALA A 926 -44.08 -4.28 1.78
N VAL A 927 -43.99 -3.36 0.80
CA VAL A 927 -44.24 -1.93 0.98
C VAL A 927 -45.67 -1.66 1.41
N LEU A 928 -46.65 -2.32 0.78
CA LEU A 928 -48.06 -2.18 1.19
C LEU A 928 -48.24 -2.59 2.65
N LYS A 929 -47.69 -3.72 3.08
CA LYS A 929 -47.78 -4.18 4.48
C LYS A 929 -47.09 -3.25 5.48
N GLU A 930 -46.00 -2.58 5.07
CA GLU A 930 -45.21 -1.68 5.90
C GLU A 930 -45.90 -0.32 6.09
N LEU A 931 -46.56 0.20 5.05
CA LEU A 931 -47.14 1.55 5.05
C LEU A 931 -48.66 1.60 5.31
N THR A 932 -49.35 0.46 5.28
CA THR A 932 -50.78 0.37 5.62
C THR A 932 -51.04 -0.26 7.00
N LYS A 933 -49.98 -0.58 7.74
CA LYS A 933 -50.05 -0.84 9.19
C LYS A 933 -49.74 0.45 9.93
#